data_AF-A0A133XQF2-F1
#
_entry.id   AF-A0A133XQF2-F1
#
_cell.length_a   1.000
_cell.length_b   1.000
_cell.length_c   1.000
_cell.angle_alpha   90.00
_cell.angle_beta   90.00
_cell.angle_gamma   90.00
#
_symmetry.space_group_name_H-M   'P 1'
#
loop_
_entity.id
_entity.type
_entity.pdbx_description
1 polymer ?
#
loop_
_entity_poly.entity_id
_entity_poly.type
_entity_poly.pdbx_seq_one_letter_code
_entity_poly.pdbx_strand_id
1 'polypeptide(L)'
;MYDDDVTYLYDDPDDGPEEHSLAHGVELARKLLAFMAAREEGVFSDVSYHDSALLRTGRQALEDMRNARTKHEAYLQDEIANLSNREASSLEFGSGTGTPYRGGSWKSLSKRREEHPFDDFGARRAHEKLEQMHKLSCVLTSQERASRRVYDIIHAKMFYTQACFMKAFVDDYARPSIFARYFPTYNDMSDHDLRAYFTWRHRFVQYCEDLGGPSKSAGAQPATAKSAVTKPTAVKHQRPLAQLSFSFVYAYELLCNVHAFSPEKTFEQLKRLRDAYADDTCGKQLSRYLTMWMLDYAMYNNLSQDVYADAVQTDELLFYQGVACLRRFEHAIIVAAQKQSKTRGKKLNDPAIIDALCLRLDVAKLADLLVRVSDSPLKHSKVYEQYPQRLQTAAARVFVQMVLHCQQCRKQGFMESLFGNPEELPYTMFESAIFYETEPHDDQRIQTPWYTVYSCSRNRWTKLVPCTNPSVSSQLANILRGIERAFCEDMPGFVPPPHKSLALYQKKFIHDTVQHIQTRIKQYEARQKATRVTIDSAKLGSIRAAAAVTCEALLVDEERDAIAERDAAEKPFGADQSNIDDVQEACDLRRVANVQNSADPRDQTGPQDQTGPLTAFQQELLEAVVEGCDLPALPPTTMLSIEVDTINEAFFDQLGDSVLTMDDTDSVHLVEDYRDEVEEFLRGSK
;
A
#
# COMPACT_ATOMS: atom_id res chain seq x y z
N MET A 1 -32.41 -29.68 15.83
CA MET A 1 -31.62 -29.80 17.08
C MET A 1 -30.62 -28.66 17.26
N TYR A 2 -30.88 -27.52 16.62
CA TYR A 2 -30.78 -26.22 17.30
C TYR A 2 -32.23 -25.79 17.47
N ASP A 3 -32.67 -25.60 18.70
CA ASP A 3 -33.99 -25.06 18.99
C ASP A 3 -33.98 -23.58 18.62
N ASP A 4 -34.83 -23.25 17.66
CA ASP A 4 -35.40 -21.94 17.48
C ASP A 4 -36.17 -21.58 18.74
N ASP A 5 -35.64 -20.65 19.55
CA ASP A 5 -36.42 -19.72 20.38
C ASP A 5 -35.49 -18.66 20.99
N VAL A 6 -35.07 -17.71 20.16
CA VAL A 6 -34.89 -16.32 20.61
C VAL A 6 -35.61 -15.44 19.60
N THR A 7 -36.93 -15.43 19.72
CA THR A 7 -37.80 -14.42 19.15
C THR A 7 -37.39 -13.06 19.74
N TYR A 8 -36.88 -12.16 18.92
CA TYR A 8 -36.89 -10.74 19.24
C TYR A 8 -38.36 -10.27 19.20
N LEU A 9 -39.06 -10.45 20.32
CA LEU A 9 -40.37 -9.87 20.57
C LEU A 9 -40.20 -8.37 20.86
N TYR A 10 -40.25 -7.58 19.80
CA TYR A 10 -40.91 -6.27 19.86
C TYR A 10 -42.40 -6.53 19.67
N ASP A 11 -43.09 -6.92 20.74
CA ASP A 11 -44.53 -6.73 20.86
C ASP A 11 -44.73 -5.65 21.92
N ASP A 12 -44.95 -4.41 21.47
CA ASP A 12 -45.78 -3.46 22.22
C ASP A 12 -47.12 -3.39 21.49
N PRO A 13 -48.24 -3.78 22.11
CA PRO A 13 -49.56 -3.37 21.69
C PRO A 13 -49.97 -2.17 22.55
N ASP A 14 -49.46 -0.97 22.25
CA ASP A 14 -50.19 0.29 22.45
C ASP A 14 -49.36 1.48 21.95
N ASP A 15 -49.95 2.27 21.06
CA ASP A 15 -49.47 3.58 20.65
C ASP A 15 -49.33 4.53 21.87
N GLY A 16 -48.11 4.94 22.22
CA GLY A 16 -47.76 5.96 23.23
C GLY A 16 -46.26 6.36 23.16
N PRO A 17 -45.86 7.61 23.45
CA PRO A 17 -44.80 8.30 22.70
C PRO A 17 -43.38 7.81 23.02
N GLU A 18 -42.61 7.62 21.95
CA GLU A 18 -41.20 7.19 21.89
C GLU A 18 -40.20 8.03 22.72
N GLU A 19 -40.64 9.12 23.36
CA GLU A 19 -39.85 9.92 24.32
C GLU A 19 -39.45 9.11 25.57
N HIS A 20 -40.23 8.12 25.99
CA HIS A 20 -39.99 7.41 27.24
C HIS A 20 -38.79 6.45 27.22
N SER A 21 -38.48 5.81 26.08
CA SER A 21 -37.35 4.88 25.97
C SER A 21 -35.99 5.60 25.97
N LEU A 22 -35.91 6.72 25.23
CA LEU A 22 -34.73 7.59 25.21
C LEU A 22 -34.53 8.29 26.55
N ALA A 23 -35.61 8.86 27.14
CA ALA A 23 -35.55 9.49 28.45
C ALA A 23 -35.10 8.52 29.56
N HIS A 24 -35.52 7.25 29.48
CA HIS A 24 -35.10 6.21 30.40
C HIS A 24 -33.61 5.85 30.26
N GLY A 25 -33.11 5.69 29.04
CA GLY A 25 -31.68 5.47 28.79
C GLY A 25 -30.79 6.63 29.24
N VAL A 26 -31.24 7.87 29.02
CA VAL A 26 -30.57 9.10 29.48
C VAL A 26 -30.55 9.19 31.00
N GLU A 27 -31.65 8.86 31.67
CA GLU A 27 -31.73 8.86 33.13
C GLU A 27 -30.87 7.76 33.77
N LEU A 28 -30.81 6.58 33.14
CA LEU A 28 -29.94 5.49 33.56
C LEU A 28 -28.45 5.86 33.43
N ALA A 29 -28.06 6.46 32.29
CA ALA A 29 -26.71 6.99 32.10
C ALA A 29 -26.37 8.07 33.13
N ARG A 30 -27.32 8.99 33.43
CA ARG A 30 -27.15 10.02 34.47
C ARG A 30 -26.93 9.41 35.86
N LYS A 31 -27.71 8.39 36.23
CA LYS A 31 -27.56 7.66 37.50
C LYS A 31 -26.23 6.91 37.59
N LEU A 32 -25.78 6.28 36.50
CA LEU A 32 -24.49 5.59 36.45
C LEU A 32 -23.31 6.57 36.56
N LEU A 33 -23.36 7.69 35.85
CA LEU A 33 -22.35 8.75 35.95
C LEU A 33 -22.30 9.35 37.35
N ALA A 34 -23.45 9.62 37.97
CA ALA A 34 -23.52 10.11 39.36
C ALA A 34 -22.98 9.08 40.36
N PHE A 35 -23.27 7.79 40.16
CA PHE A 35 -22.75 6.71 41.00
C PHE A 35 -21.24 6.53 40.87
N MET A 36 -20.70 6.67 39.65
CA MET A 36 -19.26 6.59 39.40
C MET A 36 -18.51 7.79 39.98
N ALA A 37 -19.03 9.01 39.83
CA ALA A 37 -18.48 10.22 40.44
C ALA A 37 -18.46 10.13 41.97
N ALA A 38 -19.50 9.54 42.59
CA ALA A 38 -19.55 9.30 44.03
C ALA A 38 -18.55 8.24 44.53
N ARG A 39 -17.95 7.44 43.64
CA ARG A 39 -16.99 6.38 43.97
C ARG A 39 -15.53 6.75 43.73
N GLU A 40 -15.23 7.97 43.29
CA GLU A 40 -13.85 8.47 43.10
C GLU A 40 -12.98 8.46 44.37
N GLU A 41 -13.56 8.29 45.57
CA GLU A 41 -12.80 8.26 46.84
C GLU A 41 -12.13 6.92 47.16
N GLY A 42 -12.38 5.86 46.39
CA GLY A 42 -11.78 4.54 46.60
C GLY A 42 -10.74 4.17 45.55
N VAL A 43 -9.47 4.50 45.78
CA VAL A 43 -8.36 3.88 45.04
C VAL A 43 -8.39 2.38 45.34
N PHE A 44 -8.86 1.57 44.39
CA PHE A 44 -8.82 0.12 44.49
C PHE A 44 -7.36 -0.35 44.41
N SER A 45 -6.74 -0.56 45.58
CA SER A 45 -5.48 -1.28 45.69
C SER A 45 -5.75 -2.79 45.81
N ASP A 46 -5.15 -3.53 44.89
CA ASP A 46 -4.91 -4.98 44.89
C ASP A 46 -6.09 -5.97 44.72
N VAL A 47 -6.07 -6.59 43.53
CA VAL A 47 -6.17 -8.04 43.28
C VAL A 47 -7.51 -8.73 43.63
N SER A 48 -8.16 -9.21 42.57
CA SER A 48 -9.16 -10.29 42.51
C SER A 48 -10.61 -9.98 42.98
N TYR A 49 -11.42 -9.46 42.05
CA TYR A 49 -12.87 -9.35 42.23
C TYR A 49 -13.53 -10.74 42.14
N HIS A 50 -14.32 -11.10 43.16
CA HIS A 50 -15.18 -12.29 43.17
C HIS A 50 -16.62 -11.89 43.53
N ASP A 51 -17.56 -12.39 42.74
CA ASP A 51 -19.02 -12.42 42.94
C ASP A 51 -19.80 -11.09 43.08
N SER A 52 -19.20 -9.93 42.74
CA SER A 52 -19.92 -8.65 42.65
C SER A 52 -19.82 -8.05 41.24
N ALA A 53 -20.91 -7.43 40.75
CA ALA A 53 -20.95 -6.81 39.43
C ALA A 53 -19.85 -5.75 39.27
N LEU A 54 -19.01 -5.90 38.23
CA LEU A 54 -17.82 -5.08 37.97
C LEU A 54 -18.20 -3.67 37.53
N LEU A 55 -19.18 -3.59 36.63
CA LEU A 55 -19.86 -2.39 36.20
C LEU A 55 -21.34 -2.69 36.33
N ARG A 56 -22.13 -1.84 37.01
CA ARG A 56 -23.59 -1.91 36.85
C ARG A 56 -23.91 -1.50 35.41
N THR A 57 -24.04 -2.47 34.52
CA THR A 57 -24.34 -2.19 33.12
C THR A 57 -25.81 -1.80 32.98
N GLY A 58 -26.13 -1.01 31.94
CA GLY A 58 -27.52 -0.70 31.64
C GLY A 58 -28.39 -1.96 31.48
N ARG A 59 -27.79 -3.05 31.00
CA ARG A 59 -28.42 -4.38 30.89
C ARG A 59 -28.71 -5.01 32.26
N GLN A 60 -27.77 -4.97 33.21
CA GLN A 60 -28.00 -5.47 34.56
C GLN A 60 -29.07 -4.67 35.30
N ALA A 61 -29.12 -3.34 35.12
CA ALA A 61 -30.19 -2.53 35.68
C ALA A 61 -31.56 -2.86 35.06
N LEU A 62 -31.62 -3.14 33.75
CA LEU A 62 -32.83 -3.59 33.07
C LEU A 62 -33.25 -4.99 33.50
N GLU A 63 -32.31 -5.92 33.70
CA GLU A 63 -32.56 -7.26 34.24
C GLU A 63 -33.03 -7.17 35.70
N ASP A 64 -32.40 -6.33 36.54
CA ASP A 64 -32.83 -6.07 37.91
C ASP A 64 -34.23 -5.45 37.96
N MET A 65 -34.55 -4.52 37.05
CA MET A 65 -35.90 -3.94 36.94
C MET A 65 -36.93 -4.94 36.44
N ARG A 66 -36.58 -5.80 35.47
CA ARG A 66 -37.45 -6.91 35.03
C ARG A 66 -37.68 -7.91 36.15
N ASN A 67 -36.63 -8.24 36.91
CA ASN A 67 -36.68 -9.13 38.07
C ASN A 67 -37.48 -8.50 39.22
N ALA A 68 -37.38 -7.19 39.44
CA ALA A 68 -38.18 -6.46 40.40
C ALA A 68 -39.66 -6.40 39.99
N ARG A 69 -39.94 -6.19 38.69
CA ARG A 69 -41.29 -6.21 38.12
C ARG A 69 -41.93 -7.59 38.23
N THR A 70 -41.22 -8.65 37.86
CA THR A 70 -41.72 -10.04 38.02
C THR A 70 -41.92 -10.42 39.49
N LYS A 71 -41.03 -9.99 40.39
CA LYS A 71 -41.25 -10.14 41.85
C LYS A 71 -42.47 -9.37 42.34
N HIS A 72 -42.70 -8.16 41.82
CA HIS A 72 -43.87 -7.35 42.16
C HIS A 72 -45.17 -7.95 41.59
N GLU A 73 -45.15 -8.47 40.37
CA GLU A 73 -46.26 -9.20 39.75
C GLU A 73 -46.56 -10.50 40.51
N ALA A 74 -45.54 -11.24 40.95
CA ALA A 74 -45.71 -12.42 41.81
C ALA A 74 -46.27 -12.05 43.19
N TYR A 75 -45.82 -10.95 43.78
CA TYR A 75 -46.36 -10.41 45.03
C TYR A 75 -47.85 -10.01 44.88
N LEU A 76 -48.20 -9.32 43.79
CA LEU A 76 -49.59 -8.95 43.49
C LEU A 76 -50.47 -10.18 43.25
N GLN A 77 -49.96 -11.21 42.57
CA GLN A 77 -50.69 -12.47 42.38
C GLN A 77 -50.93 -13.21 43.71
N ASP A 78 -49.95 -13.21 44.61
CA ASP A 78 -50.09 -13.80 45.94
C ASP A 78 -51.06 -12.99 46.82
N GLU A 79 -51.05 -11.66 46.71
CA GLU A 79 -51.99 -10.78 47.40
C GLU A 79 -53.42 -10.93 46.86
N ILE A 80 -53.60 -11.07 45.53
CA ILE A 80 -54.89 -11.38 44.89
C ILE A 80 -55.41 -12.76 45.31
N ALA A 81 -54.53 -13.76 45.42
CA ALA A 81 -54.89 -15.09 45.89
C ALA A 81 -55.30 -15.07 47.38
N ASN A 82 -54.61 -14.29 48.20
CA ASN A 82 -54.94 -14.09 49.62
C ASN A 82 -56.26 -13.31 49.81
N LEU A 83 -56.55 -12.33 48.95
CA LEU A 83 -57.83 -11.61 48.92
C LEU A 83 -58.97 -12.53 48.46
N SER A 84 -58.74 -13.36 47.43
CA SER A 84 -59.73 -14.34 46.95
C SER A 84 -60.05 -15.41 48.02
N ASN A 85 -59.07 -15.83 48.82
CA ASN A 85 -59.29 -16.75 49.95
C ASN A 85 -60.05 -16.09 51.12
N ARG A 86 -59.88 -14.77 51.32
CA ARG A 86 -60.66 -13.99 52.30
C ARG A 86 -62.10 -13.77 51.86
N GLU A 87 -62.33 -13.56 50.56
CA GLU A 87 -63.67 -13.47 49.99
C GLU A 87 -64.38 -14.84 49.95
N ALA A 88 -63.68 -15.93 49.63
CA ALA A 88 -64.20 -17.29 49.69
C ALA A 88 -64.61 -17.72 51.12
N SER A 89 -63.89 -17.23 52.14
CA SER A 89 -64.25 -17.43 53.55
C SER A 89 -65.47 -16.59 54.00
N SER A 90 -65.88 -15.60 53.19
CA SER A 90 -66.99 -14.69 53.47
C SER A 90 -68.28 -15.04 52.71
N LEU A 91 -68.25 -16.06 51.84
CA LEU A 91 -69.32 -16.39 50.89
C LEU A 91 -70.05 -17.73 51.14
N GLU A 92 -69.82 -18.40 52.27
CA GLU A 92 -70.74 -19.46 52.73
C GLU A 92 -71.96 -18.86 53.41
N PHE A 93 -72.91 -18.30 52.66
CA PHE A 93 -74.35 -18.29 53.03
C PHE A 93 -75.20 -17.78 51.86
N GLY A 94 -76.13 -18.61 51.38
CA GLY A 94 -77.38 -18.15 50.73
C GLY A 94 -77.54 -18.39 49.23
N SER A 95 -78.19 -19.51 48.91
CA SER A 95 -78.76 -19.95 47.64
C SER A 95 -79.66 -18.96 46.88
N GLY A 96 -79.73 -19.08 45.53
CA GLY A 96 -80.90 -18.58 44.77
C GLY A 96 -80.82 -18.50 43.24
N THR A 97 -80.94 -19.66 42.56
CA THR A 97 -81.69 -19.91 41.28
C THR A 97 -81.53 -19.04 40.02
N GLY A 98 -81.20 -19.67 38.87
CA GLY A 98 -81.61 -19.21 37.52
C GLY A 98 -80.66 -19.50 36.34
N THR A 99 -80.83 -20.66 35.68
CA THR A 99 -80.25 -21.20 34.42
C THR A 99 -80.49 -20.39 33.11
N PRO A 100 -80.00 -20.75 31.88
CA PRO A 100 -78.83 -21.55 31.44
C PRO A 100 -78.05 -21.04 30.17
N TYR A 101 -76.92 -21.73 29.93
CA TYR A 101 -76.02 -21.90 28.76
C TYR A 101 -76.54 -21.81 27.29
N ARG A 102 -75.61 -21.42 26.37
CA ARG A 102 -75.34 -22.09 25.07
C ARG A 102 -73.90 -21.76 24.59
N GLY A 103 -72.93 -22.68 24.72
CA GLY A 103 -72.32 -23.49 23.63
C GLY A 103 -71.05 -22.82 23.06
N GLY A 104 -69.81 -23.32 23.15
CA GLY A 104 -69.26 -24.66 22.92
C GLY A 104 -69.13 -24.93 21.40
N SER A 105 -68.04 -25.39 20.76
CA SER A 105 -66.67 -25.79 21.15
C SER A 105 -66.06 -26.65 20.00
N TRP A 106 -64.75 -26.95 20.10
CA TRP A 106 -64.05 -28.19 19.70
C TRP A 106 -63.50 -28.39 18.26
N LYS A 107 -62.16 -28.45 18.23
CA LYS A 107 -61.26 -29.55 17.79
C LYS A 107 -61.32 -30.16 16.38
N SER A 108 -60.08 -30.32 15.91
CA SER A 108 -59.45 -31.47 15.20
C SER A 108 -59.02 -31.09 13.78
N LEU A 109 -57.77 -31.32 13.37
CA LEU A 109 -57.31 -32.63 12.92
C LEU A 109 -55.78 -32.69 12.79
N SER A 110 -55.26 -33.86 13.14
CA SER A 110 -53.90 -34.35 12.95
C SER A 110 -53.68 -34.99 11.56
N LYS A 111 -52.41 -34.96 11.11
CA LYS A 111 -51.63 -35.97 10.33
C LYS A 111 -51.52 -35.91 8.79
N ARG A 112 -50.23 -35.89 8.38
CA ARG A 112 -49.53 -36.44 7.17
C ARG A 112 -49.68 -35.62 5.87
N ARG A 113 -48.66 -35.41 5.01
CA ARG A 113 -47.43 -36.18 4.70
C ARG A 113 -46.43 -35.32 3.85
N GLU A 114 -45.12 -35.55 4.06
CA GLU A 114 -43.90 -35.46 3.20
C GLU A 114 -43.79 -34.43 2.04
N GLU A 115 -42.70 -33.63 2.04
CA GLU A 115 -41.59 -33.59 1.04
C GLU A 115 -40.78 -32.27 1.12
N HIS A 116 -39.44 -32.35 1.21
CA HIS A 116 -38.49 -31.23 1.06
C HIS A 116 -37.87 -31.27 -0.35
N PRO A 117 -37.55 -30.13 -0.99
CA PRO A 117 -36.21 -29.55 -0.83
C PRO A 117 -36.13 -28.01 -0.84
N PHE A 118 -34.96 -27.53 -0.41
CA PHE A 118 -34.46 -26.15 -0.27
C PHE A 118 -34.79 -25.17 -1.43
N ASP A 119 -35.14 -23.90 -1.11
CA ASP A 119 -34.67 -22.73 -1.88
C ASP A 119 -34.75 -21.35 -1.17
N ASP A 120 -33.59 -20.69 -1.12
CA ASP A 120 -33.24 -19.26 -1.35
C ASP A 120 -34.19 -18.07 -1.00
N PHE A 121 -35.02 -18.12 0.05
CA PHE A 121 -35.85 -16.94 0.45
C PHE A 121 -35.32 -16.11 1.64
N GLY A 122 -34.41 -16.65 2.46
CA GLY A 122 -33.91 -15.97 3.67
C GLY A 122 -32.86 -14.89 3.41
N ALA A 123 -32.00 -15.08 2.41
CA ALA A 123 -30.85 -14.21 2.16
C ALA A 123 -31.23 -12.87 1.50
N ARG A 124 -32.26 -12.85 0.64
CA ARG A 124 -32.72 -11.62 -0.04
C ARG A 124 -33.40 -10.64 0.91
N ARG A 125 -34.13 -11.14 1.91
CA ARG A 125 -34.89 -10.31 2.86
C ARG A 125 -34.00 -9.62 3.90
N ALA A 126 -32.87 -10.24 4.26
CA ALA A 126 -31.85 -9.61 5.10
C ALA A 126 -31.07 -8.54 4.32
N HIS A 127 -30.80 -8.77 3.04
CA HIS A 127 -30.11 -7.82 2.18
C HIS A 127 -30.98 -6.59 1.83
N GLU A 128 -32.28 -6.78 1.57
CA GLU A 128 -33.25 -5.69 1.40
C GLU A 128 -33.49 -4.89 2.69
N LYS A 129 -33.47 -5.54 3.87
CA LYS A 129 -33.54 -4.83 5.17
C LYS A 129 -32.28 -4.01 5.46
N LEU A 130 -31.09 -4.51 5.13
CA LEU A 130 -29.84 -3.75 5.23
C LEU A 130 -29.82 -2.58 4.24
N GLU A 131 -30.35 -2.74 3.03
CA GLU A 131 -30.45 -1.68 2.03
C GLU A 131 -31.53 -0.63 2.40
N GLN A 132 -32.64 -1.05 3.03
CA GLN A 132 -33.66 -0.16 3.59
C GLN A 132 -33.16 0.60 4.82
N MET A 133 -32.38 -0.04 5.71
CA MET A 133 -31.69 0.63 6.83
C MET A 133 -30.63 1.63 6.34
N HIS A 134 -29.92 1.30 5.26
CA HIS A 134 -28.96 2.21 4.62
C HIS A 134 -29.68 3.40 3.95
N LYS A 135 -30.82 3.17 3.28
CA LYS A 135 -31.68 4.23 2.71
C LYS A 135 -32.34 5.11 3.78
N LEU A 136 -32.72 4.57 4.94
CA LEU A 136 -33.26 5.31 6.08
C LEU A 136 -32.20 6.17 6.78
N SER A 137 -30.92 5.76 6.77
CA SER A 137 -29.82 6.62 7.25
C SER A 137 -29.68 7.91 6.43
N CYS A 138 -30.05 7.86 5.14
CA CYS A 138 -30.00 8.99 4.21
C CYS A 138 -31.22 9.94 4.31
N VAL A 139 -32.29 9.56 5.03
CA VAL A 139 -33.54 10.34 5.13
C VAL A 139 -34.02 10.41 6.57
N LEU A 140 -33.22 11.02 7.45
CA LEU A 140 -33.66 11.37 8.81
C LEU A 140 -34.15 12.82 8.83
N THR A 141 -35.30 13.06 9.45
CA THR A 141 -35.77 14.43 9.72
C THR A 141 -34.80 15.14 10.68
N SER A 142 -34.79 16.48 10.69
CA SER A 142 -33.89 17.27 11.55
C SER A 142 -34.01 16.92 13.04
N GLN A 143 -35.20 16.47 13.48
CA GLN A 143 -35.50 16.09 14.85
C GLN A 143 -34.98 14.67 15.19
N GLU A 144 -35.14 13.70 14.28
CA GLU A 144 -34.59 12.34 14.44
C GLU A 144 -33.06 12.31 14.38
N ARG A 145 -32.43 13.17 13.55
CA ARG A 145 -30.97 13.36 13.54
C ARG A 145 -30.46 13.95 14.85
N ALA A 146 -31.21 14.85 15.46
CA ALA A 146 -30.86 15.45 16.75
C ALA A 146 -30.96 14.40 17.88
N SER A 147 -32.04 13.62 17.92
CA SER A 147 -32.23 12.56 18.92
C SER A 147 -31.17 11.46 18.82
N ARG A 148 -30.81 11.04 17.60
CA ARG A 148 -29.75 10.04 17.38
C ARG A 148 -28.37 10.55 17.76
N ARG A 149 -28.02 11.80 17.39
CA ARG A 149 -26.75 12.41 17.82
C ARG A 149 -26.63 12.51 19.34
N VAL A 150 -27.71 12.90 20.03
CA VAL A 150 -27.70 12.99 21.50
C VAL A 150 -27.52 11.61 22.12
N TYR A 151 -28.19 10.58 21.60
CA TYR A 151 -28.01 9.20 22.03
C TYR A 151 -26.57 8.71 21.85
N ASP A 152 -25.98 8.93 20.67
CA ASP A 152 -24.62 8.52 20.34
C ASP A 152 -23.59 9.23 21.24
N ILE A 153 -23.76 10.53 21.49
CA ILE A 153 -22.88 11.31 22.40
C ILE A 153 -22.95 10.77 23.83
N ILE A 154 -24.14 10.46 24.33
CA ILE A 154 -24.32 9.95 25.70
C ILE A 154 -23.72 8.54 25.83
N HIS A 155 -23.94 7.68 24.84
CA HIS A 155 -23.35 6.35 24.81
C HIS A 155 -21.82 6.38 24.73
N ALA A 156 -21.26 7.24 23.88
CA ALA A 156 -19.82 7.43 23.79
C ALA A 156 -19.23 7.98 25.09
N LYS A 157 -19.86 8.99 25.70
CA LYS A 157 -19.45 9.54 27.00
C LYS A 157 -19.48 8.49 28.11
N MET A 158 -20.54 7.69 28.16
CA MET A 158 -20.69 6.62 29.14
C MET A 158 -19.59 5.57 28.95
N PHE A 159 -19.35 5.12 27.72
CA PHE A 159 -18.24 4.23 27.41
C PHE A 159 -16.90 4.81 27.87
N TYR A 160 -16.60 6.05 27.50
CA TYR A 160 -15.36 6.74 27.90
C TYR A 160 -15.19 6.77 29.42
N THR A 161 -16.23 7.17 30.15
CA THR A 161 -16.16 7.27 31.61
C THR A 161 -15.91 5.89 32.24
N GLN A 162 -16.60 4.84 31.76
CA GLN A 162 -16.39 3.48 32.26
C GLN A 162 -14.99 2.96 31.88
N ALA A 163 -14.49 3.28 30.69
CA ALA A 163 -13.15 2.91 30.25
C ALA A 163 -12.06 3.59 31.08
N CYS A 164 -12.19 4.89 31.36
CA CYS A 164 -11.29 5.61 32.27
C CYS A 164 -11.30 5.02 33.67
N PHE A 165 -12.48 4.64 34.19
CA PHE A 165 -12.60 3.96 35.47
C PHE A 165 -11.88 2.59 35.47
N MET A 166 -11.97 1.84 34.37
CA MET A 166 -11.39 0.50 34.22
C MET A 166 -9.97 0.47 33.61
N LYS A 167 -9.31 1.62 33.46
CA LYS A 167 -8.03 1.71 32.74
C LYS A 167 -6.90 0.91 33.39
N ALA A 168 -6.85 0.82 34.72
CA ALA A 168 -5.80 0.10 35.43
C ALA A 168 -6.19 -1.34 35.81
N PHE A 169 -7.40 -1.76 35.44
CA PHE A 169 -7.94 -3.06 35.84
C PHE A 169 -7.31 -4.20 35.05
N VAL A 170 -6.94 -5.26 35.76
CA VAL A 170 -6.33 -6.49 35.24
C VAL A 170 -7.05 -7.69 35.88
N ASP A 171 -7.25 -8.75 35.11
CA ASP A 171 -7.85 -10.01 35.57
C ASP A 171 -7.09 -11.22 35.00
N ASP A 172 -7.25 -12.39 35.62
CA ASP A 172 -6.78 -13.69 35.14
C ASP A 172 -7.91 -14.72 35.24
N TYR A 173 -8.95 -14.48 34.45
CA TYR A 173 -10.16 -15.28 34.44
C TYR A 173 -10.05 -16.45 33.47
N ALA A 174 -10.19 -17.67 33.98
CA ALA A 174 -9.96 -18.89 33.22
C ALA A 174 -11.07 -19.22 32.21
N ARG A 175 -12.30 -18.71 32.38
CA ARG A 175 -13.43 -19.10 31.51
C ARG A 175 -13.45 -18.26 30.22
N PRO A 176 -13.49 -18.89 29.04
CA PRO A 176 -13.58 -18.17 27.78
C PRO A 176 -14.98 -17.58 27.56
N SER A 177 -15.04 -16.41 26.95
CA SER A 177 -16.29 -15.79 26.50
C SER A 177 -16.63 -16.22 25.07
N ILE A 178 -17.94 -16.32 24.77
CA ILE A 178 -18.50 -16.49 23.42
C ILE A 178 -19.25 -15.23 22.95
N PHE A 179 -19.11 -14.11 23.67
CA PHE A 179 -19.71 -12.82 23.34
C PHE A 179 -19.34 -12.34 21.92
N ALA A 180 -20.36 -12.08 21.11
CA ALA A 180 -20.20 -11.56 19.76
C ALA A 180 -21.31 -10.55 19.46
N ARG A 181 -20.91 -9.31 19.20
CA ARG A 181 -21.80 -8.19 18.84
C ARG A 181 -21.09 -7.21 17.93
N TYR A 182 -21.85 -6.62 17.01
CA TYR A 182 -21.40 -5.49 16.19
C TYR A 182 -21.42 -4.20 17.02
N PHE A 183 -20.33 -3.44 16.98
CA PHE A 183 -20.12 -2.20 17.75
C PHE A 183 -20.36 -2.33 19.27
N PRO A 184 -19.61 -3.24 19.95
CA PRO A 184 -19.81 -3.53 21.36
C PRO A 184 -19.30 -2.42 22.29
N THR A 185 -19.96 -2.25 23.43
CA THR A 185 -19.51 -1.45 24.57
C THR A 185 -19.48 -2.30 25.84
N TYR A 186 -18.93 -1.77 26.94
CA TYR A 186 -18.98 -2.47 28.23
C TYR A 186 -20.40 -2.77 28.70
N ASN A 187 -21.38 -1.93 28.35
CA ASN A 187 -22.77 -2.14 28.73
C ASN A 187 -23.43 -3.34 28.07
N ASP A 188 -22.85 -3.84 26.98
CA ASP A 188 -23.38 -4.99 26.26
C ASP A 188 -22.89 -6.32 26.85
N MET A 189 -21.83 -6.28 27.65
CA MET A 189 -21.14 -7.44 28.22
C MET A 189 -21.67 -7.79 29.62
N SER A 190 -21.80 -9.08 29.90
CA SER A 190 -22.07 -9.57 31.26
C SER A 190 -20.80 -9.48 32.12
N ASP A 191 -20.90 -9.68 33.44
CA ASP A 191 -19.72 -9.74 34.31
C ASP A 191 -18.73 -10.82 33.85
N HIS A 192 -19.26 -11.97 33.41
CA HIS A 192 -18.45 -13.04 32.82
C HIS A 192 -17.64 -12.55 31.60
N ASP A 193 -18.29 -11.83 30.70
CA ASP A 193 -17.68 -11.36 29.45
C ASP A 193 -16.69 -10.22 29.72
N LEU A 194 -16.98 -9.34 30.68
CA LEU A 194 -16.07 -8.29 31.14
C LEU A 194 -14.79 -8.88 31.73
N ARG A 195 -14.89 -9.90 32.61
CA ARG A 195 -13.72 -10.59 33.17
C ARG A 195 -12.86 -11.25 32.09
N ALA A 196 -13.51 -11.92 31.14
CA ALA A 196 -12.83 -12.51 30.00
C ALA A 196 -12.15 -11.44 29.13
N TYR A 197 -12.81 -10.30 28.90
CA TYR A 197 -12.26 -9.15 28.18
C TYR A 197 -11.01 -8.60 28.87
N PHE A 198 -11.06 -8.29 30.17
CA PHE A 198 -9.90 -7.73 30.89
C PHE A 198 -8.73 -8.71 31.00
N THR A 199 -9.02 -10.01 31.09
CA THR A 199 -8.00 -11.06 31.01
C THR A 199 -7.32 -11.07 29.64
N TRP A 200 -8.11 -11.02 28.56
CA TRP A 200 -7.57 -10.93 27.21
C TRP A 200 -6.77 -9.65 27.00
N ARG A 201 -7.31 -8.49 27.40
CA ARG A 201 -6.67 -7.17 27.27
C ARG A 201 -5.31 -7.16 27.97
N HIS A 202 -5.22 -7.68 29.19
CA HIS A 202 -3.95 -7.78 29.92
C HIS A 202 -2.92 -8.64 29.17
N ARG A 203 -3.32 -9.83 28.71
CA ARG A 203 -2.46 -10.72 27.91
C ARG A 203 -2.04 -10.10 26.58
N PHE A 204 -2.93 -9.33 25.94
CA PHE A 204 -2.63 -8.64 24.69
C PHE A 204 -1.62 -7.50 24.89
N VAL A 205 -1.77 -6.71 25.96
CA VAL A 205 -0.81 -5.68 26.33
C VAL A 205 0.58 -6.29 26.59
N GLN A 206 0.66 -7.37 27.36
CA GLN A 206 1.92 -8.10 27.59
C GLN A 206 2.54 -8.59 26.28
N TYR A 207 1.72 -9.19 25.40
CA TYR A 207 2.16 -9.61 24.07
C TYR A 207 2.73 -8.43 23.25
N CYS A 208 2.13 -7.25 23.31
CA CYS A 208 2.66 -6.07 22.62
C CYS A 208 3.96 -5.54 23.24
N GLU A 209 4.12 -5.61 24.56
CA GLU A 209 5.35 -5.23 25.26
C GLU A 209 6.50 -6.19 24.91
N ASP A 210 6.23 -7.49 24.86
CA ASP A 210 7.20 -8.52 24.47
C ASP A 210 7.68 -8.33 23.02
N LEU A 211 6.80 -7.89 22.12
CA LEU A 211 7.17 -7.56 20.73
C LEU A 211 7.99 -6.26 20.60
N GLY A 212 7.86 -5.33 21.55
CA GLY A 212 8.53 -4.03 21.55
C GLY A 212 9.82 -3.97 22.38
N GLY A 213 10.16 -5.01 23.12
CA GLY A 213 11.39 -5.07 23.92
C GLY A 213 12.66 -5.09 23.05
N PRO A 214 13.80 -4.57 23.54
CA PRO A 214 15.06 -4.67 22.82
C PRO A 214 15.38 -6.15 22.61
N SER A 215 15.51 -6.55 21.33
CA SER A 215 16.16 -7.80 20.96
C SER A 215 17.48 -7.87 21.73
N LYS A 216 17.62 -8.84 22.63
CA LYS A 216 18.87 -9.08 23.36
C LYS A 216 19.95 -9.41 22.33
N SER A 217 20.64 -8.37 21.88
CA SER A 217 21.91 -8.49 21.19
C SER A 217 22.88 -9.25 22.09
N ALA A 218 23.56 -10.21 21.48
CA ALA A 218 24.64 -10.95 22.10
C ALA A 218 25.72 -9.96 22.60
N GLY A 219 25.87 -9.84 23.91
CA GLY A 219 26.88 -9.01 24.56
C GLY A 219 27.21 -9.60 25.92
N ALA A 220 28.45 -10.04 26.08
CA ALA A 220 28.96 -10.86 27.17
C ALA A 220 28.73 -10.29 28.58
N GLN A 221 28.35 -11.17 29.52
CA GLN A 221 28.63 -10.98 30.94
C GLN A 221 29.78 -11.92 31.35
N PRO A 222 30.74 -11.47 32.18
CA PRO A 222 31.73 -12.35 32.76
C PRO A 222 31.11 -13.17 33.91
N ALA A 223 31.58 -14.40 34.02
CA ALA A 223 31.13 -15.42 34.95
C ALA A 223 31.28 -15.01 36.42
N THR A 224 30.30 -15.38 37.25
CA THR A 224 30.51 -16.15 38.49
C THR A 224 29.18 -16.51 39.18
N ALA A 225 29.25 -17.60 39.95
CA ALA A 225 28.24 -18.17 40.86
C ALA A 225 27.19 -19.12 40.26
N LYS A 226 27.48 -20.42 40.43
CA LYS A 226 26.62 -21.59 40.21
C LYS A 226 25.38 -21.52 41.11
N SER A 227 24.20 -21.52 40.51
CA SER A 227 22.99 -22.08 41.13
C SER A 227 22.20 -22.81 40.05
N ALA A 228 21.74 -24.01 40.37
CA ALA A 228 21.07 -24.91 39.45
C ALA A 228 19.74 -24.31 38.99
N VAL A 229 19.74 -23.71 37.79
CA VAL A 229 18.55 -23.18 37.12
C VAL A 229 18.28 -24.04 35.90
N THR A 230 17.10 -24.65 35.91
CA THR A 230 16.45 -25.27 34.76
C THR A 230 16.58 -24.36 33.52
N LYS A 231 17.05 -24.92 32.41
CA LYS A 231 17.13 -24.25 31.11
C LYS A 231 15.85 -23.44 30.86
N PRO A 232 15.90 -22.11 30.63
CA PRO A 232 14.73 -21.38 30.15
C PRO A 232 14.48 -21.83 28.72
N THR A 233 13.50 -22.71 28.55
CA THR A 233 12.83 -22.95 27.27
C THR A 233 12.37 -21.60 26.73
N ALA A 234 12.83 -21.25 25.53
CA ALA A 234 12.37 -20.09 24.81
C ALA A 234 10.84 -20.19 24.62
N VAL A 235 10.09 -19.42 25.42
CA VAL A 235 8.65 -19.29 25.25
C VAL A 235 8.43 -18.52 23.96
N LYS A 236 8.00 -19.20 22.90
CA LYS A 236 7.38 -18.52 21.76
C LYS A 236 6.11 -17.87 22.29
N HIS A 237 6.11 -16.56 22.48
CA HIS A 237 4.95 -15.82 22.98
C HIS A 237 3.79 -16.02 21.99
N GLN A 238 2.82 -16.83 22.39
CA GLN A 238 1.66 -17.16 21.57
C GLN A 238 0.65 -16.01 21.68
N ARG A 239 0.30 -15.40 20.54
CA ARG A 239 -0.75 -14.37 20.43
C ARG A 239 -2.02 -14.84 21.16
N PRO A 240 -2.61 -14.03 22.08
CA PRO A 240 -3.83 -14.42 22.77
C PRO A 240 -5.00 -14.52 21.78
N LEU A 241 -5.83 -15.56 21.91
CA LEU A 241 -7.07 -15.69 21.14
C LEU A 241 -8.05 -14.60 21.56
N ALA A 242 -8.57 -13.84 20.61
CA ALA A 242 -9.53 -12.76 20.83
C ALA A 242 -10.87 -13.09 20.20
N GLN A 243 -11.95 -12.65 20.85
CA GLN A 243 -13.21 -12.47 20.16
C GLN A 243 -13.18 -11.17 19.37
N LEU A 244 -13.79 -11.14 18.19
CA LEU A 244 -13.84 -9.93 17.35
C LEU A 244 -14.36 -8.71 18.12
N SER A 245 -15.37 -8.91 18.97
CA SER A 245 -15.95 -7.85 19.81
C SER A 245 -14.96 -7.28 20.83
N PHE A 246 -14.07 -8.08 21.40
CA PHE A 246 -13.05 -7.59 22.34
C PHE A 246 -12.05 -6.66 21.64
N SER A 247 -11.65 -7.00 20.42
CA SER A 247 -10.78 -6.14 19.62
C SER A 247 -11.41 -4.78 19.31
N PHE A 248 -12.73 -4.73 19.05
CA PHE A 248 -13.44 -3.46 18.87
C PHE A 248 -13.46 -2.62 20.15
N VAL A 249 -13.79 -3.22 21.29
CA VAL A 249 -13.80 -2.50 22.58
C VAL A 249 -12.42 -1.90 22.88
N TYR A 250 -11.36 -2.67 22.70
CA TYR A 250 -10.00 -2.19 22.93
C TYR A 250 -9.58 -1.11 21.92
N ALA A 251 -10.00 -1.22 20.65
CA ALA A 251 -9.81 -0.16 19.67
C ALA A 251 -10.48 1.15 20.12
N TYR A 252 -11.70 1.10 20.68
CA TYR A 252 -12.39 2.28 21.21
C TYR A 252 -11.66 2.89 22.42
N GLU A 253 -11.11 2.07 23.32
CA GLU A 253 -10.27 2.57 24.42
C GLU A 253 -9.05 3.33 23.90
N LEU A 254 -8.39 2.82 22.86
CA LEU A 254 -7.24 3.47 22.22
C LEU A 254 -7.64 4.77 21.52
N LEU A 255 -8.72 4.76 20.72
CA LEU A 255 -9.23 5.95 20.02
C LEU A 255 -9.61 7.06 20.99
N CYS A 256 -10.22 6.73 22.14
CA CYS A 256 -10.56 7.69 23.17
C CYS A 256 -9.38 8.06 24.10
N ASN A 257 -8.17 7.60 23.80
CA ASN A 257 -6.95 7.81 24.59
C ASN A 257 -7.09 7.49 26.10
N VAL A 258 -7.82 6.43 26.43
CA VAL A 258 -8.10 6.02 27.83
C VAL A 258 -6.82 5.71 28.62
N HIS A 259 -5.81 5.19 27.93
CA HIS A 259 -4.53 4.77 28.50
C HIS A 259 -3.52 5.93 28.66
N ALA A 260 -3.88 7.15 28.27
CA ALA A 260 -3.01 8.33 28.30
C ALA A 260 -1.65 8.10 27.60
N PHE A 261 -1.68 7.44 26.44
CA PHE A 261 -0.50 7.24 25.60
C PHE A 261 -0.22 8.48 24.76
N SER A 262 1.03 8.61 24.27
CA SER A 262 1.30 9.58 23.20
C SER A 262 0.56 9.17 21.93
N PRO A 263 0.16 10.13 21.08
CA PRO A 263 -0.51 9.82 19.81
C PRO A 263 0.21 8.77 18.95
N GLU A 264 1.54 8.84 18.87
CA GLU A 264 2.36 7.89 18.11
C GLU A 264 2.28 6.48 18.70
N LYS A 265 2.37 6.38 20.03
CA LYS A 265 2.25 5.10 20.74
C LYS A 265 0.86 4.50 20.56
N THR A 266 -0.19 5.31 20.65
CA THR A 266 -1.56 4.84 20.40
C THR A 266 -1.74 4.33 18.97
N PHE A 267 -1.22 5.06 17.98
CA PHE A 267 -1.24 4.64 16.59
C PHE A 267 -0.50 3.31 16.38
N GLU A 268 0.65 3.14 17.03
CA GLU A 268 1.41 1.88 17.00
C GLU A 268 0.61 0.73 17.65
N GLN A 269 -0.11 0.97 18.74
CA GLN A 269 -0.97 -0.04 19.36
C GLN A 269 -2.16 -0.42 18.47
N LEU A 270 -2.78 0.55 17.78
CA LEU A 270 -3.83 0.27 16.79
C LEU A 270 -3.28 -0.58 15.63
N LYS A 271 -2.08 -0.27 15.15
CA LYS A 271 -1.37 -1.05 14.13
C LYS A 271 -1.10 -2.48 14.62
N ARG A 272 -0.56 -2.65 15.82
CA ARG A 272 -0.31 -3.97 16.44
C ARG A 272 -1.60 -4.77 16.57
N LEU A 273 -2.69 -4.15 17.01
CA LEU A 273 -4.00 -4.80 17.12
C LEU A 273 -4.51 -5.29 15.77
N ARG A 274 -4.42 -4.45 14.74
CA ARG A 274 -4.80 -4.82 13.38
C ARG A 274 -3.95 -5.98 12.86
N ASP A 275 -2.64 -5.83 12.89
CA ASP A 275 -1.70 -6.78 12.30
C ASP A 275 -1.73 -8.12 13.05
N ALA A 276 -1.92 -8.09 14.38
CA ALA A 276 -2.06 -9.30 15.18
C ALA A 276 -3.26 -10.15 14.75
N TYR A 277 -4.38 -9.57 14.32
CA TYR A 277 -5.61 -10.31 14.02
C TYR A 277 -6.02 -10.27 12.53
N ALA A 278 -5.19 -9.73 11.63
CA ALA A 278 -5.55 -9.52 10.23
C ALA A 278 -5.90 -10.82 9.47
N ASP A 279 -5.19 -11.91 9.78
CA ASP A 279 -5.33 -13.20 9.08
C ASP A 279 -6.51 -14.06 9.55
N ASP A 280 -7.15 -13.68 10.66
CA ASP A 280 -8.27 -14.44 11.20
C ASP A 280 -9.52 -14.27 10.30
N THR A 281 -10.38 -15.29 10.24
CA THR A 281 -11.59 -15.28 9.36
C THR A 281 -12.51 -14.08 9.66
N CYS A 282 -12.59 -13.66 10.92
CA CYS A 282 -13.30 -12.46 11.37
C CYS A 282 -12.42 -11.18 11.34
N GLY A 283 -11.10 -11.34 11.20
CA GLY A 283 -10.08 -10.29 11.21
C GLY A 283 -10.16 -9.33 10.03
N LYS A 284 -10.60 -9.80 8.86
CA LYS A 284 -10.76 -8.95 7.66
C LYS A 284 -11.68 -7.75 7.91
N GLN A 285 -12.78 -7.95 8.64
CA GLN A 285 -13.71 -6.87 8.97
C GLN A 285 -13.08 -5.88 9.95
N LEU A 286 -12.37 -6.39 10.97
CA LEU A 286 -11.63 -5.57 11.93
C LEU A 286 -10.57 -4.73 11.21
N SER A 287 -9.78 -5.34 10.32
CA SER A 287 -8.75 -4.64 9.56
C SER A 287 -9.31 -3.53 8.68
N ARG A 288 -10.49 -3.74 8.08
CA ARG A 288 -11.14 -2.69 7.28
C ARG A 288 -11.50 -1.46 8.12
N TYR A 289 -12.09 -1.66 9.31
CA TYR A 289 -12.43 -0.55 10.21
C TYR A 289 -11.19 0.08 10.82
N LEU A 290 -10.23 -0.72 11.32
CA LEU A 290 -9.01 -0.19 11.91
C LEU A 290 -8.20 0.63 10.90
N THR A 291 -8.10 0.22 9.64
CA THR A 291 -7.41 1.04 8.62
C THR A 291 -8.06 2.42 8.44
N MET A 292 -9.39 2.49 8.44
CA MET A 292 -10.11 3.77 8.38
C MET A 292 -9.91 4.60 9.65
N TRP A 293 -10.09 4.00 10.82
CA TRP A 293 -9.94 4.71 12.10
C TRP A 293 -8.51 5.11 12.40
N MET A 294 -7.52 4.36 11.93
CA MET A 294 -6.11 4.74 12.02
C MET A 294 -5.82 5.98 11.18
N LEU A 295 -6.39 6.08 9.97
CA LEU A 295 -6.29 7.29 9.16
C LEU A 295 -6.96 8.47 9.88
N ASP A 296 -8.18 8.30 10.36
CA ASP A 296 -8.90 9.33 11.12
C ASP A 296 -8.11 9.75 12.37
N TYR A 297 -7.52 8.80 13.10
CA TYR A 297 -6.72 9.06 14.30
C TYR A 297 -5.46 9.86 13.97
N ALA A 298 -4.78 9.50 12.88
CA ALA A 298 -3.61 10.23 12.41
C ALA A 298 -3.96 11.67 12.01
N MET A 299 -5.11 11.87 11.36
CA MET A 299 -5.57 13.21 10.99
C MET A 299 -6.01 14.00 12.23
N TYR A 300 -6.78 13.39 13.11
CA TYR A 300 -7.26 14.01 14.34
C TYR A 300 -6.09 14.50 15.20
N ASN A 301 -5.04 13.69 15.38
CA ASN A 301 -3.89 14.04 16.21
C ASN A 301 -2.74 14.71 15.44
N ASN A 302 -2.94 15.09 14.17
CA ASN A 302 -1.93 15.72 13.32
C ASN A 302 -0.57 14.97 13.28
N LEU A 303 -0.61 13.64 13.11
CA LEU A 303 0.59 12.82 13.02
C LEU A 303 1.37 13.08 11.72
N SER A 304 2.68 12.89 11.75
CA SER A 304 3.52 12.96 10.54
C SER A 304 3.09 11.92 9.50
N GLN A 305 3.16 12.30 8.22
CA GLN A 305 2.79 11.46 7.09
C GLN A 305 3.57 10.14 7.07
N ASP A 306 4.83 10.17 7.46
CA ASP A 306 5.72 8.99 7.48
C ASP A 306 5.27 7.92 8.47
N VAL A 307 4.48 8.29 9.49
CA VAL A 307 4.00 7.36 10.52
C VAL A 307 2.87 6.49 9.98
N TYR A 308 1.97 7.07 9.18
CA TYR A 308 0.72 6.41 8.80
C TYR A 308 0.63 6.00 7.33
N ALA A 309 1.39 6.62 6.41
CA ALA A 309 1.22 6.45 4.97
C ALA A 309 1.21 4.98 4.53
N ASP A 310 2.23 4.21 4.91
CA ASP A 310 2.34 2.80 4.54
C ASP A 310 1.32 1.92 5.27
N ALA A 311 0.94 2.32 6.49
CA ALA A 311 0.04 1.54 7.31
C ALA A 311 -1.41 1.62 6.82
N VAL A 312 -1.88 2.78 6.35
CA VAL A 312 -3.33 2.99 6.06
C VAL A 312 -3.65 3.09 4.56
N GLN A 313 -2.71 2.72 3.70
CA GLN A 313 -2.90 2.76 2.26
C GLN A 313 -4.06 1.87 1.81
N THR A 314 -5.00 2.44 1.05
CA THR A 314 -6.12 1.73 0.42
C THR A 314 -6.17 2.01 -1.08
N ASP A 315 -6.87 1.15 -1.83
CA ASP A 315 -7.05 1.32 -3.28
C ASP A 315 -7.75 2.65 -3.61
N GLU A 316 -8.69 3.10 -2.79
CA GLU A 316 -9.38 4.39 -2.96
C GLU A 316 -8.41 5.57 -2.81
N LEU A 317 -7.52 5.53 -1.81
CA LEU A 317 -6.51 6.57 -1.59
C LEU A 317 -5.48 6.61 -2.72
N LEU A 318 -5.00 5.43 -3.15
CA LEU A 318 -4.12 5.32 -4.32
C LEU A 318 -4.77 5.81 -5.61
N PHE A 319 -6.08 5.58 -5.76
CA PHE A 319 -6.87 6.10 -6.86
C PHE A 319 -6.93 7.63 -6.83
N TYR A 320 -7.23 8.25 -5.68
CA TYR A 320 -7.20 9.71 -5.53
C TYR A 320 -5.83 10.30 -5.84
N GLN A 321 -4.76 9.66 -5.36
CA GLN A 321 -3.40 10.05 -5.69
C GLN A 321 -3.16 10.03 -7.20
N GLY A 322 -3.65 8.97 -7.86
CA GLY A 322 -3.61 8.80 -9.32
C GLY A 322 -4.26 9.97 -10.05
N VAL A 323 -5.52 10.28 -9.71
CA VAL A 323 -6.29 11.36 -10.33
C VAL A 323 -5.63 12.72 -10.09
N ALA A 324 -5.19 13.02 -8.86
CA ALA A 324 -4.55 14.28 -8.52
C ALA A 324 -3.23 14.47 -9.29
N CYS A 325 -2.41 13.43 -9.40
CA CYS A 325 -1.18 13.47 -10.20
C CYS A 325 -1.48 13.70 -11.68
N LEU A 326 -2.49 13.02 -12.24
CA LEU A 326 -2.87 13.18 -13.64
C LEU A 326 -3.40 14.59 -13.96
N ARG A 327 -4.12 15.23 -13.02
CA ARG A 327 -4.51 16.65 -13.17
C ARG A 327 -3.30 17.58 -13.20
N ARG A 328 -2.28 17.31 -12.40
CA ARG A 328 -1.01 18.07 -12.43
C ARG A 328 -0.30 17.88 -13.77
N PHE A 329 -0.28 16.66 -14.31
CA PHE A 329 0.21 16.38 -15.65
C PHE A 329 -0.58 17.16 -16.72
N GLU A 330 -1.91 17.12 -16.68
CA GLU A 330 -2.78 17.88 -17.59
C GLU A 330 -2.45 19.37 -17.55
N HIS A 331 -2.37 19.97 -16.36
CA HIS A 331 -2.04 21.38 -16.19
C HIS A 331 -0.65 21.71 -16.76
N ALA A 332 0.37 20.90 -16.43
CA ALA A 332 1.72 21.09 -16.94
C ALA A 332 1.80 20.98 -18.47
N ILE A 333 1.08 20.02 -19.07
CA ILE A 333 0.97 19.84 -20.52
C ILE A 333 0.36 21.09 -21.15
N ILE A 334 -0.75 21.60 -20.61
CA ILE A 334 -1.44 22.77 -21.15
C ILE A 334 -0.53 24.01 -21.12
N VAL A 335 0.11 24.28 -19.98
CA VAL A 335 1.02 25.43 -19.82
C VAL A 335 2.21 25.34 -20.77
N ALA A 336 2.85 24.16 -20.86
CA ALA A 336 3.99 23.95 -21.74
C ALA A 336 3.58 24.04 -23.23
N ALA A 337 2.41 23.50 -23.60
CA ALA A 337 1.89 23.55 -24.96
C ALA A 337 1.57 24.99 -25.41
N GLN A 338 0.99 25.80 -24.53
CA GLN A 338 0.73 27.22 -24.81
C GLN A 338 2.02 28.00 -25.01
N LYS A 339 3.06 27.73 -24.22
CA LYS A 339 4.39 28.34 -24.40
C LYS A 339 5.00 27.96 -25.76
N GLN A 340 5.02 26.67 -26.09
CA GLN A 340 5.56 26.18 -27.37
C GLN A 340 4.77 26.68 -28.58
N SER A 341 3.44 26.76 -28.47
CA SER A 341 2.57 27.29 -29.53
C SER A 341 2.89 28.75 -29.84
N LYS A 342 3.09 29.58 -28.81
CA LYS A 342 3.51 30.99 -28.97
C LYS A 342 4.90 31.10 -29.59
N THR A 343 5.88 30.33 -29.10
CA THR A 343 7.27 30.39 -29.59
C THR A 343 7.39 29.93 -31.05
N ARG A 344 6.65 28.89 -31.45
CA ARG A 344 6.76 28.28 -32.78
C ARG A 344 5.74 28.81 -33.80
N GLY A 345 4.76 29.62 -33.38
CA GLY A 345 3.67 30.08 -34.24
C GLY A 345 2.75 28.96 -34.76
N LYS A 346 2.67 27.83 -34.04
CA LYS A 346 1.94 26.62 -34.46
C LYS A 346 0.70 26.38 -33.59
N LYS A 347 -0.27 25.65 -34.12
CA LYS A 347 -1.47 25.19 -33.37
C LYS A 347 -1.05 24.23 -32.24
N LEU A 348 -1.75 24.23 -31.10
CA LEU A 348 -1.40 23.37 -29.95
C LEU A 348 -1.30 21.88 -30.31
N ASN A 349 -2.18 21.39 -31.18
CA ASN A 349 -2.20 20.00 -31.65
C ASN A 349 -1.17 19.67 -32.76
N ASP A 350 -0.19 20.53 -33.01
CA ASP A 350 0.86 20.26 -33.99
C ASP A 350 1.77 19.10 -33.54
N PRO A 351 2.10 18.13 -34.41
CA PRO A 351 2.95 16.98 -34.07
C PRO A 351 4.29 17.37 -33.45
N ALA A 352 4.91 18.48 -33.89
CA ALA A 352 6.21 18.89 -33.36
C ALA A 352 6.12 19.44 -31.92
N ILE A 353 4.96 19.99 -31.53
CA ILE A 353 4.70 20.39 -30.14
C ILE A 353 4.48 19.14 -29.28
N ILE A 354 3.67 18.20 -29.76
CA ILE A 354 3.40 16.94 -29.06
C ILE A 354 4.72 16.18 -28.82
N ASP A 355 5.59 16.08 -29.83
CA ASP A 355 6.92 15.46 -29.72
C ASP A 355 7.76 16.14 -28.63
N ALA A 356 7.81 17.47 -28.63
CA ALA A 356 8.58 18.24 -27.64
C ALA A 356 8.03 18.08 -26.21
N LEU A 357 6.71 17.90 -26.04
CA LEU A 357 6.09 17.65 -24.75
C LEU A 357 6.40 16.23 -24.25
N CYS A 358 6.23 15.22 -25.11
CA CYS A 358 6.51 13.83 -24.77
C CYS A 358 7.97 13.61 -24.33
N LEU A 359 8.93 14.35 -24.87
CA LEU A 359 10.34 14.28 -24.47
C LEU A 359 10.62 14.79 -23.04
N ARG A 360 9.75 15.64 -22.49
CA ARG A 360 9.89 16.21 -21.14
C ARG A 360 9.06 15.49 -20.09
N LEU A 361 8.22 14.55 -20.51
CA LEU A 361 7.32 13.82 -19.63
C LEU A 361 8.00 12.54 -19.15
N ASP A 362 7.83 12.24 -17.87
CA ASP A 362 8.08 10.90 -17.35
C ASP A 362 6.95 9.97 -17.85
N VAL A 363 7.21 9.33 -18.99
CA VAL A 363 6.25 8.46 -19.69
C VAL A 363 5.93 7.21 -18.88
N ALA A 364 6.87 6.71 -18.08
CA ALA A 364 6.68 5.52 -17.26
C ALA A 364 5.72 5.83 -16.10
N LYS A 365 5.97 6.91 -15.37
CA LYS A 365 5.09 7.37 -14.29
C LYS A 365 3.70 7.74 -14.79
N LEU A 366 3.61 8.46 -15.91
CA LEU A 366 2.32 8.81 -16.51
C LEU A 366 1.52 7.55 -16.89
N ALA A 367 2.16 6.57 -17.52
CA ALA A 367 1.50 5.32 -17.89
C ALA A 367 1.06 4.52 -16.64
N ASP A 368 1.87 4.46 -15.58
CA ASP A 368 1.49 3.81 -14.32
C ASP A 368 0.23 4.45 -13.72
N LEU A 369 0.18 5.79 -13.67
CA LEU A 369 -0.98 6.53 -13.18
C LEU A 369 -2.23 6.31 -14.04
N LEU A 370 -2.08 6.30 -15.37
CA LEU A 370 -3.18 6.03 -16.30
C LEU A 370 -3.75 4.63 -16.10
N VAL A 371 -2.88 3.62 -15.94
CA VAL A 371 -3.32 2.26 -15.63
C VAL A 371 -4.03 2.23 -14.28
N ARG A 372 -3.47 2.85 -13.24
CA ARG A 372 -4.02 2.86 -11.87
C ARG A 372 -5.44 3.41 -11.78
N VAL A 373 -5.75 4.48 -12.52
CA VAL A 373 -7.10 5.09 -12.51
C VAL A 373 -8.05 4.47 -13.55
N SER A 374 -7.60 3.43 -14.26
CA SER A 374 -8.37 2.75 -15.29
C SER A 374 -8.54 1.27 -14.95
N ASP A 375 -9.66 0.68 -15.37
CA ASP A 375 -9.87 -0.77 -15.28
C ASP A 375 -9.14 -1.52 -16.42
N SER A 376 -7.87 -1.21 -16.61
CA SER A 376 -7.08 -1.68 -17.76
C SER A 376 -6.18 -2.84 -17.37
N PRO A 377 -6.24 -3.98 -18.08
CA PRO A 377 -5.35 -5.11 -17.86
C PRO A 377 -3.94 -4.90 -18.48
N LEU A 378 -3.58 -3.66 -18.84
CA LEU A 378 -2.36 -3.36 -19.63
C LEU A 378 -1.10 -3.97 -19.02
N LYS A 379 -0.96 -3.95 -17.70
CA LYS A 379 0.20 -4.52 -16.98
C LYS A 379 0.32 -6.04 -17.08
N HIS A 380 -0.76 -6.74 -17.42
CA HIS A 380 -0.79 -8.20 -17.59
C HIS A 380 -0.74 -8.62 -19.07
N SER A 381 -0.57 -7.65 -19.99
CA SER A 381 -0.43 -7.95 -21.40
C SER A 381 0.97 -8.44 -21.74
N LYS A 382 1.06 -9.50 -22.54
CA LYS A 382 2.34 -9.99 -23.11
C LYS A 382 3.07 -8.90 -23.91
N VAL A 383 2.33 -7.98 -24.54
CA VAL A 383 2.95 -6.88 -25.30
C VAL A 383 3.62 -5.89 -24.34
N TYR A 384 2.99 -5.63 -23.19
CA TYR A 384 3.55 -4.75 -22.17
C TYR A 384 4.77 -5.39 -21.49
N GLU A 385 4.74 -6.70 -21.25
CA GLU A 385 5.89 -7.45 -20.73
C GLU A 385 7.09 -7.39 -21.68
N GLN A 386 6.87 -7.57 -22.99
CA GLN A 386 7.96 -7.58 -23.97
C GLN A 386 8.42 -6.17 -24.39
N TYR A 387 7.52 -5.19 -24.45
CA TYR A 387 7.80 -3.85 -24.96
C TYR A 387 7.16 -2.74 -24.11
N PRO A 388 7.52 -2.62 -22.82
CA PRO A 388 6.87 -1.69 -21.89
C PRO A 388 7.02 -0.23 -22.36
N GLN A 389 8.22 0.17 -22.78
CA GLN A 389 8.49 1.54 -23.22
C GLN A 389 7.64 1.96 -24.43
N ARG A 390 7.32 1.04 -25.35
CA ARG A 390 6.52 1.35 -26.55
C ARG A 390 5.08 1.70 -26.17
N LEU A 391 4.48 0.90 -25.29
CA LEU A 391 3.12 1.11 -24.82
C LEU A 391 3.02 2.33 -23.89
N GLN A 392 4.01 2.53 -23.02
CA GLN A 392 4.08 3.71 -22.14
C GLN A 392 4.19 5.00 -22.95
N THR A 393 5.07 5.04 -23.96
CA THR A 393 5.22 6.19 -24.86
C THR A 393 3.94 6.46 -25.66
N ALA A 394 3.29 5.40 -26.16
CA ALA A 394 2.03 5.54 -26.87
C ALA A 394 0.90 6.05 -25.97
N ALA A 395 0.77 5.52 -24.76
CA ALA A 395 -0.21 5.97 -23.77
C ALA A 395 0.01 7.45 -23.42
N ALA A 396 1.26 7.85 -23.15
CA ALA A 396 1.61 9.23 -22.88
C ALA A 396 1.28 10.17 -24.05
N ARG A 397 1.65 9.78 -25.28
CA ARG A 397 1.38 10.59 -26.47
C ARG A 397 -0.12 10.73 -26.76
N VAL A 398 -0.87 9.64 -26.68
CA VAL A 398 -2.33 9.67 -26.86
C VAL A 398 -2.96 10.53 -25.76
N PHE A 399 -2.51 10.41 -24.51
CA PHE A 399 -2.99 11.26 -23.41
C PHE A 399 -2.74 12.76 -23.69
N VAL A 400 -1.53 13.15 -24.12
CA VAL A 400 -1.21 14.53 -24.52
C VAL A 400 -2.14 15.00 -25.63
N GLN A 401 -2.37 14.18 -26.66
CA GLN A 401 -3.29 14.51 -27.75
C GLN A 401 -4.74 14.69 -27.26
N MET A 402 -5.21 13.85 -26.33
CA MET A 402 -6.55 14.01 -25.75
C MET A 402 -6.67 15.31 -24.96
N VAL A 403 -5.69 15.61 -24.10
CA VAL A 403 -5.65 16.84 -23.30
C VAL A 403 -5.70 18.08 -24.20
N LEU A 404 -4.84 18.14 -25.21
CA LEU A 404 -4.77 19.30 -26.11
C LEU A 404 -6.00 19.40 -27.02
N HIS A 405 -6.58 18.28 -27.43
CA HIS A 405 -7.87 18.28 -28.15
C HIS A 405 -9.02 18.80 -27.29
N CYS A 406 -9.13 18.35 -26.04
CA CYS A 406 -10.13 18.87 -25.10
C CYS A 406 -9.94 20.37 -24.87
N GLN A 407 -8.71 20.84 -24.68
CA GLN A 407 -8.42 22.26 -24.49
C GLN A 407 -8.79 23.14 -25.68
N GLN A 408 -8.68 22.63 -26.92
CA GLN A 408 -9.03 23.38 -28.12
C GLN A 408 -10.52 23.32 -28.48
N CYS A 409 -11.15 22.17 -28.28
CA CYS A 409 -12.47 21.86 -28.84
C CYS A 409 -13.59 21.76 -27.81
N ARG A 410 -13.26 21.74 -26.50
CA ARG A 410 -14.25 21.57 -25.43
C ARG A 410 -14.15 22.69 -24.40
N LYS A 411 -15.25 22.89 -23.67
CA LYS A 411 -15.31 23.81 -22.52
C LYS A 411 -14.72 23.19 -21.24
N GLN A 412 -14.55 21.88 -21.22
CA GLN A 412 -14.19 21.09 -20.05
C GLN A 412 -12.84 20.41 -20.26
N GLY A 413 -12.02 20.33 -19.21
CA GLY A 413 -10.75 19.60 -19.22
C GLY A 413 -10.93 18.10 -19.46
N PHE A 414 -9.88 17.40 -19.90
CA PHE A 414 -9.93 15.96 -20.14
C PHE A 414 -10.15 15.19 -18.84
N MET A 415 -9.40 15.51 -17.78
CA MET A 415 -9.56 14.83 -16.48
C MET A 415 -10.90 15.15 -15.84
N GLU A 416 -11.37 16.38 -16.01
CA GLU A 416 -12.67 16.82 -15.50
C GLU A 416 -13.83 16.08 -16.18
N SER A 417 -13.74 15.84 -17.48
CA SER A 417 -14.72 15.03 -18.22
C SER A 417 -14.76 13.56 -17.77
N LEU A 418 -13.66 13.02 -17.21
CA LEU A 418 -13.58 11.62 -16.79
C LEU A 418 -13.98 11.41 -15.33
N PHE A 419 -13.54 12.31 -14.44
CA PHE A 419 -13.66 12.12 -12.99
C PHE A 419 -14.46 13.22 -12.28
N GLY A 420 -14.97 14.22 -13.02
CA GLY A 420 -15.68 15.37 -12.47
C GLY A 420 -14.72 16.42 -11.90
N ASN A 421 -15.20 17.29 -11.01
CA ASN A 421 -14.36 18.34 -10.38
C ASN A 421 -13.83 17.89 -9.02
N PRO A 422 -12.79 18.54 -8.45
CA PRO A 422 -12.51 18.40 -7.03
C PRO A 422 -13.73 18.84 -6.21
N GLU A 423 -14.03 18.11 -5.15
CA GLU A 423 -15.23 18.31 -4.34
C GLU A 423 -14.88 18.29 -2.86
N GLU A 424 -15.46 19.21 -2.10
CA GLU A 424 -15.37 19.23 -0.65
C GLU A 424 -16.64 18.64 -0.04
N LEU A 425 -16.47 17.56 0.71
CA LEU A 425 -17.56 16.78 1.28
C LEU A 425 -17.55 16.90 2.81
N PRO A 426 -18.72 16.94 3.48
CA PRO A 426 -18.77 16.73 4.92
C PRO A 426 -18.13 15.40 5.29
N TYR A 427 -17.32 15.37 6.34
CA TYR A 427 -16.64 14.17 6.81
C TYR A 427 -16.96 13.91 8.28
N THR A 428 -17.17 12.64 8.64
CA THR A 428 -17.42 12.22 10.02
C THR A 428 -16.20 11.44 10.49
N MET A 429 -15.40 12.04 11.39
CA MET A 429 -14.27 11.36 11.99
C MET A 429 -14.73 10.15 12.81
N PHE A 430 -13.99 9.05 12.70
CA PHE A 430 -14.23 7.79 13.42
C PHE A 430 -15.60 7.20 13.12
N GLU A 431 -16.02 7.26 11.86
CA GLU A 431 -17.32 6.71 11.44
C GLU A 431 -17.45 5.24 11.87
N SER A 432 -18.59 4.92 12.50
CA SER A 432 -18.89 3.60 13.07
C SER A 432 -18.01 3.18 14.27
N ALA A 433 -17.16 4.07 14.82
CA ALA A 433 -16.49 3.82 16.10
C ALA A 433 -17.26 4.44 17.27
N ILE A 434 -17.06 3.90 18.47
CA ILE A 434 -17.44 4.57 19.71
C ILE A 434 -16.31 5.50 20.11
N PHE A 435 -16.48 6.79 19.84
CA PHE A 435 -15.51 7.84 20.12
C PHE A 435 -16.17 8.99 20.88
N TYR A 436 -15.60 9.38 22.02
CA TYR A 436 -16.06 10.53 22.79
C TYR A 436 -15.00 11.62 22.80
N GLU A 437 -15.37 12.75 22.24
CA GLU A 437 -14.57 13.96 22.28
C GLU A 437 -14.84 14.72 23.59
N THR A 438 -13.81 14.85 24.42
CA THR A 438 -13.89 15.56 25.71
C THR A 438 -13.92 17.07 25.52
N GLU A 439 -13.14 17.57 24.57
CA GLU A 439 -12.99 18.98 24.25
C GLU A 439 -13.14 19.19 22.75
N PRO A 440 -13.81 20.26 22.29
CA PRO A 440 -13.96 20.52 20.86
C PRO A 440 -12.61 20.55 20.15
N HIS A 441 -12.53 19.89 18.99
CA HIS A 441 -11.30 19.88 18.22
C HIS A 441 -10.93 21.27 17.69
N ASP A 442 -9.64 21.63 17.78
CA ASP A 442 -9.10 22.87 17.23
C ASP A 442 -9.22 22.94 15.70
N ASP A 443 -9.30 24.15 15.15
CA ASP A 443 -9.33 24.32 13.70
C ASP A 443 -7.99 23.88 13.10
N GLN A 444 -8.04 22.98 12.11
CA GLN A 444 -6.84 22.47 11.45
C GLN A 444 -7.07 22.09 10.00
N ARG A 445 -6.00 22.03 9.21
CA ARG A 445 -6.05 21.64 7.80
C ARG A 445 -4.85 20.78 7.46
N ILE A 446 -5.11 19.52 7.11
CA ILE A 446 -4.10 18.50 6.90
C ILE A 446 -4.19 18.00 5.46
N GLN A 447 -3.10 18.11 4.72
CA GLN A 447 -2.96 17.49 3.42
C GLN A 447 -2.29 16.12 3.58
N THR A 448 -2.85 15.09 2.94
CA THR A 448 -2.31 13.73 2.98
C THR A 448 -1.37 13.44 1.79
N PRO A 449 -0.59 12.34 1.84
CA PRO A 449 0.21 11.87 0.69
C PRO A 449 -0.60 11.58 -0.57
N TRP A 450 -1.91 11.34 -0.43
CA TRP A 450 -2.81 10.97 -1.51
C TRP A 450 -3.57 12.16 -2.10
N TYR A 451 -3.16 13.39 -1.75
CA TYR A 451 -3.77 14.64 -2.22
C TYR A 451 -5.23 14.84 -1.80
N THR A 452 -5.68 14.13 -0.77
CA THR A 452 -6.89 14.50 -0.04
C THR A 452 -6.53 15.52 1.04
N VAL A 453 -7.45 16.42 1.34
CA VAL A 453 -7.27 17.41 2.42
C VAL A 453 -8.40 17.25 3.42
N TYR A 454 -8.04 17.05 4.68
CA TYR A 454 -8.97 17.03 5.79
C TYR A 454 -8.89 18.38 6.50
N SER A 455 -10.04 19.03 6.68
CA SER A 455 -10.11 20.32 7.37
C SER A 455 -11.12 20.25 8.50
N CYS A 456 -10.75 20.74 9.68
CA CYS A 456 -11.67 21.00 10.78
C CYS A 456 -11.89 22.51 10.88
N SER A 457 -13.15 22.94 10.87
CA SER A 457 -13.52 24.31 11.24
C SER A 457 -14.73 24.30 12.16
N ARG A 458 -14.65 25.00 13.30
CA ARG A 458 -15.73 25.07 14.30
C ARG A 458 -16.24 23.67 14.71
N ASN A 459 -15.31 22.76 14.97
CA ASN A 459 -15.57 21.36 15.27
C ASN A 459 -16.40 20.61 14.20
N ARG A 460 -16.21 20.96 12.93
CA ARG A 460 -16.81 20.26 11.78
C ARG A 460 -15.74 19.89 10.78
N TRP A 461 -15.72 18.62 10.44
CA TRP A 461 -14.76 18.04 9.51
C TRP A 461 -15.28 18.05 8.08
N THR A 462 -14.41 18.43 7.15
CA THR A 462 -14.61 18.31 5.72
C THR A 462 -13.44 17.57 5.08
N LYS A 463 -13.72 16.87 3.98
CA LYS A 463 -12.74 16.15 3.17
C LYS A 463 -12.81 16.68 1.73
N LEU A 464 -11.73 17.30 1.29
CA LEU A 464 -11.52 17.67 -0.11
C LEU A 464 -10.94 16.47 -0.85
N VAL A 465 -11.65 15.99 -1.86
CA VAL A 465 -11.22 14.92 -2.77
C VAL A 465 -10.90 15.46 -4.16
N PRO A 466 -9.99 14.83 -4.92
CA PRO A 466 -9.57 15.32 -6.24
C PRO A 466 -10.61 15.11 -7.36
N CYS A 467 -11.71 14.41 -7.08
CA CYS A 467 -12.77 14.08 -8.03
C CYS A 467 -14.11 13.81 -7.33
N THR A 468 -15.22 14.20 -7.95
CA THR A 468 -16.60 13.89 -7.52
C THR A 468 -16.95 12.41 -7.76
N ASN A 469 -16.35 11.77 -8.77
CA ASN A 469 -16.66 10.40 -9.17
C ASN A 469 -15.50 9.45 -8.80
N PRO A 470 -15.51 8.80 -7.63
CA PRO A 470 -14.44 7.93 -7.16
C PRO A 470 -14.52 6.53 -7.78
N SER A 471 -14.46 6.44 -9.11
CA SER A 471 -14.48 5.16 -9.81
C SER A 471 -13.50 5.13 -10.98
N VAL A 472 -12.96 3.93 -11.23
CA VAL A 472 -12.05 3.69 -12.35
C VAL A 472 -12.72 3.98 -13.69
N SER A 473 -11.99 4.65 -14.59
CA SER A 473 -12.56 5.09 -15.86
C SER A 473 -12.58 3.98 -16.90
N SER A 474 -13.78 3.48 -17.23
CA SER A 474 -13.98 2.52 -18.32
C SER A 474 -13.68 3.12 -19.70
N GLN A 475 -13.90 4.42 -19.88
CA GLN A 475 -13.54 5.14 -21.10
C GLN A 475 -12.02 5.16 -21.29
N LEU A 476 -11.26 5.46 -20.23
CA LEU A 476 -9.80 5.44 -20.28
C LEU A 476 -9.27 4.03 -20.53
N ALA A 477 -9.82 3.03 -19.84
CA ALA A 477 -9.47 1.62 -20.07
C ALA A 477 -9.69 1.22 -21.53
N ASN A 478 -10.77 1.69 -22.16
CA ASN A 478 -11.05 1.41 -23.57
C ASN A 478 -10.04 2.08 -24.53
N ILE A 479 -9.56 3.28 -24.21
CA ILE A 479 -8.49 3.95 -24.97
C ILE A 479 -7.19 3.16 -24.86
N LEU A 480 -6.80 2.72 -23.65
CA LEU A 480 -5.59 1.93 -23.44
C LEU A 480 -5.64 0.58 -24.17
N ARG A 481 -6.78 -0.12 -24.15
CA ARG A 481 -6.99 -1.35 -24.94
C ARG A 481 -6.93 -1.07 -26.44
N GLY A 482 -7.42 0.08 -26.90
CA GLY A 482 -7.30 0.50 -28.29
C GLY A 482 -5.85 0.71 -28.74
N ILE A 483 -5.01 1.26 -27.86
CA ILE A 483 -3.57 1.42 -28.10
C ILE A 483 -2.89 0.05 -28.22
N GLU A 484 -3.11 -0.84 -27.24
CA GLU A 484 -2.55 -2.20 -27.26
C GLU A 484 -2.98 -2.96 -28.52
N ARG A 485 -4.27 -2.89 -28.85
CA ARG A 485 -4.81 -3.49 -30.07
C ARG A 485 -4.10 -3.03 -31.33
N ALA A 486 -3.89 -1.72 -31.48
CA ALA A 486 -3.20 -1.18 -32.65
C ALA A 486 -1.74 -1.67 -32.75
N PHE A 487 -1.05 -1.91 -31.62
CA PHE A 487 0.26 -2.58 -31.66
C PHE A 487 0.17 -4.06 -32.03
N CYS A 488 -0.82 -4.80 -31.51
CA CYS A 488 -1.00 -6.21 -31.84
C CYS A 488 -1.34 -6.43 -33.31
N GLU A 489 -2.11 -5.54 -33.94
CA GLU A 489 -2.50 -5.64 -35.34
C GLU A 489 -1.29 -5.50 -36.29
N ASP A 490 -0.28 -4.73 -35.89
CA ASP A 490 0.93 -4.48 -36.69
C ASP A 490 2.10 -5.44 -36.36
N MET A 491 2.01 -6.24 -35.28
CA MET A 491 3.09 -7.14 -34.85
C MET A 491 2.69 -8.62 -34.93
N PRO A 492 3.40 -9.45 -35.72
CA PRO A 492 3.12 -10.88 -35.81
C PRO A 492 3.28 -11.59 -34.45
N GLY A 493 2.34 -12.49 -34.12
CA GLY A 493 2.44 -13.34 -32.93
C GLY A 493 1.65 -12.86 -31.70
N PHE A 494 1.01 -11.68 -31.77
CA PHE A 494 0.15 -11.18 -30.70
C PHE A 494 -1.34 -11.26 -31.08
N VAL A 495 -2.18 -11.57 -30.10
CA VAL A 495 -3.64 -11.60 -30.27
C VAL A 495 -4.19 -10.23 -29.86
N PRO A 496 -4.90 -9.50 -30.75
CA PRO A 496 -5.43 -8.19 -30.40
C PRO A 496 -6.54 -8.29 -29.34
N PRO A 497 -6.49 -7.51 -28.25
CA PRO A 497 -7.51 -7.57 -27.20
C PRO A 497 -8.88 -7.07 -27.69
N PRO A 498 -9.98 -7.53 -27.05
CA PRO A 498 -11.30 -6.98 -27.27
C PRO A 498 -11.38 -5.54 -26.73
N HIS A 499 -11.98 -4.65 -27.51
CA HIS A 499 -12.23 -3.26 -27.11
C HIS A 499 -13.63 -2.81 -27.56
N LYS A 500 -14.23 -1.86 -26.84
CA LYS A 500 -15.48 -1.20 -27.24
C LYS A 500 -15.19 -0.18 -28.33
N SER A 501 -16.16 0.13 -29.18
CA SER A 501 -15.98 1.12 -30.25
C SER A 501 -15.55 2.48 -29.70
N LEU A 502 -14.40 2.97 -30.17
CA LEU A 502 -13.86 4.29 -29.87
C LEU A 502 -14.39 5.36 -30.82
N ALA A 503 -14.42 6.61 -30.36
CA ALA A 503 -14.78 7.75 -31.21
C ALA A 503 -13.76 7.93 -32.36
N LEU A 504 -14.19 8.52 -33.47
CA LEU A 504 -13.35 8.66 -34.67
C LEU A 504 -12.03 9.40 -34.40
N TYR A 505 -12.07 10.48 -33.62
CA TYR A 505 -10.87 11.23 -33.25
C TYR A 505 -9.93 10.39 -32.35
N GLN A 506 -10.46 9.55 -31.47
CA GLN A 506 -9.68 8.66 -30.61
C GLN A 506 -8.95 7.61 -31.45
N LYS A 507 -9.66 6.97 -32.39
CA LYS A 507 -9.07 6.01 -33.32
C LYS A 507 -7.95 6.63 -34.15
N LYS A 508 -8.18 7.85 -34.65
CA LYS A 508 -7.16 8.60 -35.41
C LYS A 508 -5.91 8.88 -34.57
N PHE A 509 -6.06 9.40 -33.36
CA PHE A 509 -4.92 9.71 -32.48
C PHE A 509 -4.11 8.45 -32.11
N ILE A 510 -4.81 7.34 -31.85
CA ILE A 510 -4.15 6.05 -31.59
C ILE A 510 -3.37 5.58 -32.82
N HIS A 511 -4.01 5.56 -33.99
CA HIS A 511 -3.37 5.13 -35.24
C HIS A 511 -2.15 5.99 -35.59
N ASP A 512 -2.31 7.31 -35.60
CA ASP A 512 -1.23 8.27 -35.89
C ASP A 512 -0.05 8.11 -34.91
N THR A 513 -0.34 7.85 -33.63
CA THR A 513 0.67 7.61 -32.59
C THR A 513 1.44 6.31 -32.82
N VAL A 514 0.73 5.20 -33.07
CA VAL A 514 1.37 3.90 -33.28
C VAL A 514 2.24 3.93 -34.54
N GLN A 515 1.73 4.50 -35.63
CA GLN A 515 2.50 4.67 -36.87
C GLN A 515 3.73 5.57 -36.67
N HIS A 516 3.60 6.67 -35.91
CA HIS A 516 4.74 7.52 -35.57
C HIS A 516 5.82 6.75 -34.79
N ILE A 517 5.44 6.00 -33.77
CA ILE A 517 6.38 5.21 -32.95
C ILE A 517 7.06 4.14 -33.79
N GLN A 518 6.30 3.39 -34.61
CA GLN A 518 6.85 2.38 -35.50
C GLN A 518 7.81 2.96 -36.54
N THR A 519 7.48 4.12 -37.10
CA THR A 519 8.35 4.80 -38.07
C THR A 519 9.69 5.17 -37.41
N ARG A 520 9.66 5.69 -36.18
CA ARG A 520 10.89 5.99 -35.42
C ARG A 520 11.70 4.74 -35.10
N ILE A 521 11.05 3.64 -34.74
CA ILE A 521 11.71 2.34 -34.52
C ILE A 521 12.41 1.87 -35.80
N LYS A 522 11.69 1.86 -36.94
CA LYS A 522 12.25 1.47 -38.24
C LYS A 522 13.43 2.37 -38.64
N GLN A 523 13.34 3.67 -38.41
CA GLN A 523 14.44 4.61 -38.65
C GLN A 523 15.65 4.33 -37.76
N TYR A 524 15.41 4.04 -36.47
CA TYR A 524 16.49 3.68 -35.54
C TYR A 524 17.17 2.38 -35.97
N GLU A 525 16.40 1.33 -36.29
CA GLU A 525 16.92 0.06 -36.80
C GLU A 525 17.69 0.24 -38.12
N ALA A 526 17.23 1.10 -39.01
CA ALA A 526 17.93 1.42 -40.26
C ALA A 526 19.27 2.13 -40.01
N ARG A 527 19.32 3.08 -39.07
CA ARG A 527 20.57 3.76 -38.66
C ARG A 527 21.56 2.78 -38.04
N GLN A 528 21.09 1.89 -37.18
CA GLN A 528 21.91 0.83 -36.58
C GLN A 528 22.46 -0.13 -37.64
N LYS A 529 21.62 -0.54 -38.60
CA LYS A 529 22.08 -1.37 -39.74
C LYS A 529 23.07 -0.63 -40.63
N ALA A 530 22.88 0.66 -40.89
CA ALA A 530 23.79 1.48 -41.68
C ALA A 530 25.16 1.70 -41.01
N THR A 531 25.18 1.74 -39.67
CA THR A 531 26.40 1.90 -38.87
C THR A 531 27.16 0.58 -38.69
N ARG A 532 26.51 -0.56 -38.95
CA ARG A 532 27.13 -1.88 -38.82
C ARG A 532 28.16 -2.13 -39.93
N VAL A 533 29.41 -1.75 -39.66
CA VAL A 533 30.57 -2.08 -40.52
C VAL A 533 30.79 -3.59 -40.48
N THR A 534 30.69 -4.24 -41.64
CA THR A 534 30.88 -5.69 -41.76
C THR A 534 32.28 -5.95 -42.32
N ILE A 535 33.21 -6.42 -41.49
CA ILE A 535 34.60 -6.71 -41.90
C ILE A 535 34.65 -8.14 -42.45
N ASP A 536 35.03 -8.28 -43.72
CA ASP A 536 35.24 -9.57 -44.38
C ASP A 536 36.64 -10.11 -44.05
N SER A 537 36.72 -11.01 -43.07
CA SER A 537 37.98 -11.59 -42.61
C SER A 537 38.67 -12.47 -43.66
N ALA A 538 37.95 -12.95 -44.67
CA ALA A 538 38.53 -13.73 -45.77
C ALA A 538 39.41 -12.87 -46.68
N LYS A 539 39.17 -11.55 -46.74
CA LYS A 539 39.97 -10.60 -47.52
C LYS A 539 41.19 -10.08 -46.79
N LEU A 540 41.31 -10.30 -45.48
CA LEU A 540 42.48 -9.87 -44.71
C LEU A 540 43.77 -10.54 -45.19
N GLY A 541 43.69 -11.79 -45.65
CA GLY A 541 44.83 -12.50 -46.22
C GLY A 541 45.37 -11.86 -47.50
N SER A 542 44.50 -11.50 -48.45
CA SER A 542 44.90 -10.84 -49.69
C SER A 542 45.36 -9.40 -49.46
N ILE A 543 44.75 -8.69 -48.50
CA ILE A 543 45.20 -7.36 -48.09
C ILE A 543 46.61 -7.41 -47.49
N ARG A 544 46.89 -8.38 -46.61
CA ARG A 544 48.25 -8.58 -46.04
C ARG A 544 49.27 -8.94 -47.12
N ALA A 545 48.91 -9.82 -48.05
CA ALA A 545 49.79 -10.19 -49.17
C ALA A 545 50.09 -8.99 -50.09
N ALA A 546 49.08 -8.18 -50.43
CA ALA A 546 49.26 -6.97 -51.23
C ALA A 546 50.08 -5.89 -50.50
N ALA A 547 49.86 -5.73 -49.20
CA ALA A 547 50.65 -4.83 -48.36
C ALA A 547 52.12 -5.25 -48.29
N ALA A 548 52.40 -6.55 -48.14
CA ALA A 548 53.77 -7.08 -48.16
C ALA A 548 54.49 -6.74 -49.48
N VAL A 549 53.83 -6.97 -50.62
CA VAL A 549 54.39 -6.60 -51.94
C VAL A 549 54.64 -5.09 -52.07
N THR A 550 53.76 -4.27 -51.49
CA THR A 550 53.91 -2.80 -51.53
C THR A 550 55.06 -2.34 -50.63
N CYS A 551 55.21 -2.95 -49.45
CA CYS A 551 56.37 -2.70 -48.58
C CYS A 551 57.69 -3.09 -49.28
N GLU A 552 57.76 -4.26 -49.91
CA GLU A 552 58.93 -4.73 -50.67
C GLU A 552 59.29 -3.80 -51.85
N ALA A 553 58.30 -3.14 -52.45
CA ALA A 553 58.52 -2.20 -53.54
C ALA A 553 59.02 -0.82 -53.07
N LEU A 554 58.75 -0.45 -51.81
CA LEU A 554 59.12 0.84 -51.22
C LEU A 554 60.46 0.80 -50.45
N LEU A 555 60.97 -0.39 -50.13
CA LEU A 555 62.26 -0.59 -49.48
C LEU A 555 63.43 -0.14 -50.36
N VAL A 556 64.24 0.78 -49.83
CA VAL A 556 65.51 1.25 -50.44
C VAL A 556 66.62 0.22 -50.19
N ASP A 557 67.65 0.17 -51.03
CA ASP A 557 68.67 -0.90 -50.98
C ASP A 557 69.40 -0.96 -49.62
N GLU A 558 69.62 0.18 -48.95
CA GLU A 558 70.19 0.22 -47.59
C GLU A 558 69.25 -0.40 -46.53
N GLU A 559 67.93 -0.30 -46.71
CA GLU A 559 66.93 -0.89 -45.82
C GLU A 559 66.73 -2.39 -46.10
N ARG A 560 66.92 -2.83 -47.36
CA ARG A 560 66.93 -4.25 -47.75
C ARG A 560 68.09 -4.99 -47.09
N ASP A 561 69.27 -4.37 -47.10
CA ASP A 561 70.47 -4.95 -46.50
C ASP A 561 70.35 -5.02 -44.97
N ALA A 562 69.74 -4.02 -44.32
CA ALA A 562 69.48 -4.03 -42.87
C ALA A 562 68.47 -5.12 -42.42
N ILE A 563 67.43 -5.39 -43.22
CA ILE A 563 66.47 -6.47 -42.96
C ILE A 563 67.11 -7.84 -43.24
N ALA A 564 67.90 -7.97 -44.31
CA ALA A 564 68.62 -9.19 -44.64
C ALA A 564 69.69 -9.55 -43.59
N GLU A 565 70.39 -8.56 -43.00
CA GLU A 565 71.31 -8.78 -41.88
C GLU A 565 70.57 -9.27 -40.62
N ARG A 566 69.36 -8.76 -40.36
CA ARG A 566 68.52 -9.19 -39.23
C ARG A 566 67.98 -10.61 -39.41
N ASP A 567 67.53 -10.96 -40.63
CA ASP A 567 67.02 -12.30 -40.95
C ASP A 567 68.16 -13.35 -41.08
N ALA A 568 69.37 -12.93 -41.46
CA ALA A 568 70.55 -13.80 -41.50
C ALA A 568 71.06 -14.18 -40.10
N ALA A 569 70.83 -13.33 -39.09
CA ALA A 569 71.15 -13.62 -37.69
C ALA A 569 70.22 -14.67 -37.06
N GLU A 570 69.07 -14.98 -37.67
CA GLU A 570 68.05 -15.88 -37.11
C GLU A 570 67.95 -17.28 -37.76
N LYS A 571 68.88 -17.71 -38.63
CA LYS A 571 68.73 -19.05 -39.26
C LYS A 571 69.14 -20.25 -38.38
N PRO A 572 68.37 -21.35 -38.43
CA PRO A 572 68.37 -22.42 -37.43
C PRO A 572 69.29 -23.58 -37.82
N PHE A 573 70.00 -24.14 -36.84
CA PHE A 573 70.79 -25.35 -37.01
C PHE A 573 69.88 -26.59 -37.15
N GLY A 574 70.05 -27.36 -38.22
CA GLY A 574 69.17 -28.46 -38.61
C GLY A 574 69.75 -29.87 -38.52
N ALA A 575 68.82 -30.84 -38.65
CA ALA A 575 68.92 -32.27 -39.01
C ALA A 575 69.58 -33.21 -37.97
N ASP A 576 69.14 -34.45 -37.72
CA ASP A 576 68.55 -35.39 -38.67
C ASP A 576 67.79 -36.58 -38.01
N GLN A 577 67.04 -37.28 -38.88
CA GLN A 577 65.99 -38.30 -38.79
C GLN A 577 66.26 -39.65 -38.10
N SER A 578 65.18 -40.29 -37.61
CA SER A 578 64.60 -41.51 -38.25
C SER A 578 63.28 -42.03 -37.62
N ASN A 579 62.32 -42.34 -38.51
CA ASN A 579 61.24 -43.36 -38.46
C ASN A 579 59.92 -43.10 -37.67
N ILE A 580 58.77 -42.93 -38.36
CA ILE A 580 57.82 -43.97 -38.89
C ILE A 580 57.04 -44.56 -37.69
N ASP A 581 55.79 -44.21 -37.37
CA ASP A 581 54.52 -44.28 -38.13
C ASP A 581 53.44 -43.32 -37.55
N ASP A 582 52.33 -43.17 -38.28
CA ASP A 582 51.05 -42.51 -37.96
C ASP A 582 50.92 -41.01 -38.29
N VAL A 583 50.91 -40.77 -39.59
CA VAL A 583 50.48 -39.54 -40.24
C VAL A 583 49.03 -39.70 -40.74
N GLN A 584 48.25 -38.63 -40.52
CA GLN A 584 47.03 -38.24 -41.23
C GLN A 584 45.65 -38.63 -40.64
N GLU A 585 44.98 -37.56 -40.16
CA GLU A 585 43.53 -37.28 -40.27
C GLU A 585 42.51 -38.20 -39.59
N ALA A 586 41.79 -37.65 -38.62
CA ALA A 586 40.50 -37.02 -38.94
C ALA A 586 39.86 -36.32 -37.72
N CYS A 587 39.65 -35.02 -37.91
CA CYS A 587 38.50 -34.21 -37.54
C CYS A 587 37.85 -34.30 -36.13
N ASP A 588 37.81 -33.09 -35.57
CA ASP A 588 36.66 -32.47 -34.92
C ASP A 588 36.37 -32.73 -33.43
N LEU A 589 36.24 -31.57 -32.76
CA LEU A 589 35.29 -31.30 -31.67
C LEU A 589 35.60 -31.91 -30.30
N ARG A 590 36.01 -31.08 -29.34
CA ARG A 590 35.10 -30.42 -28.37
C ARG A 590 35.81 -30.00 -27.07
N ARG A 591 35.45 -28.77 -26.68
CA ARG A 591 35.02 -28.35 -25.33
C ARG A 591 36.07 -28.17 -24.22
N VAL A 592 36.13 -26.89 -23.84
CA VAL A 592 35.91 -26.36 -22.48
C VAL A 592 37.09 -26.44 -21.51
N ALA A 593 37.18 -25.36 -20.71
CA ALA A 593 37.92 -25.20 -19.45
C ALA A 593 39.36 -24.68 -19.56
N ASN A 594 39.43 -23.36 -19.66
CA ASN A 594 40.05 -22.45 -18.69
C ASN A 594 41.03 -23.00 -17.62
N VAL A 595 42.13 -22.24 -17.48
CA VAL A 595 43.01 -21.92 -16.33
C VAL A 595 44.18 -22.85 -15.93
N GLN A 596 45.31 -22.15 -15.72
CA GLN A 596 46.43 -22.34 -14.77
C GLN A 596 47.70 -22.94 -15.38
N ASN A 597 48.92 -22.45 -15.15
CA ASN A 597 49.52 -21.18 -14.69
C ASN A 597 51.06 -21.43 -14.71
N SER A 598 51.87 -20.37 -14.55
CA SER A 598 53.29 -20.36 -14.08
C SER A 598 54.40 -20.86 -15.06
N ALA A 599 55.61 -20.29 -15.13
CA ALA A 599 56.26 -19.14 -14.46
C ALA A 599 57.69 -18.88 -15.03
N ASP A 600 58.09 -17.59 -15.10
CA ASP A 600 59.38 -16.92 -14.71
C ASP A 600 60.75 -17.38 -15.32
N PRO A 601 61.91 -16.65 -15.23
CA PRO A 601 62.22 -15.46 -14.41
C PRO A 601 63.25 -14.36 -14.88
N ARG A 602 63.29 -13.24 -14.12
CA ARG A 602 64.46 -12.38 -13.65
C ARG A 602 65.15 -11.37 -14.60
N ASP A 603 65.61 -10.16 -14.20
CA ASP A 603 65.82 -9.48 -12.90
C ASP A 603 66.07 -7.95 -13.10
N GLN A 604 65.95 -7.15 -12.01
CA GLN A 604 66.43 -5.78 -11.69
C GLN A 604 65.33 -4.82 -11.19
N THR A 605 65.55 -4.03 -10.11
CA THR A 605 65.28 -4.33 -8.69
C THR A 605 64.97 -3.02 -7.94
N GLY A 606 63.72 -2.84 -7.44
CA GLY A 606 63.21 -1.82 -6.48
C GLY A 606 63.34 -0.31 -6.84
N PRO A 607 62.60 0.64 -6.20
CA PRO A 607 61.59 0.53 -5.13
C PRO A 607 60.15 0.98 -5.51
N GLN A 608 59.27 0.75 -4.54
CA GLN A 608 57.82 0.86 -4.44
C GLN A 608 57.23 2.26 -4.69
N ASP A 609 56.04 2.33 -5.31
CA ASP A 609 54.77 2.77 -4.67
C ASP A 609 53.69 3.01 -5.74
N GLN A 610 52.56 2.31 -5.64
CA GLN A 610 51.24 2.71 -6.16
C GLN A 610 50.18 1.69 -5.75
N THR A 611 49.51 1.97 -4.64
CA THR A 611 48.28 1.31 -4.19
C THR A 611 47.09 2.11 -4.72
N GLY A 612 46.59 1.75 -5.91
CA GLY A 612 45.41 2.38 -6.51
C GLY A 612 45.09 1.78 -7.89
N PRO A 613 43.83 1.87 -8.38
CA PRO A 613 43.45 1.37 -9.70
C PRO A 613 43.94 2.27 -10.86
N LEU A 614 44.48 3.45 -10.55
CA LEU A 614 45.13 4.35 -11.50
C LEU A 614 46.59 4.57 -11.10
N THR A 615 47.45 4.79 -12.09
CA THR A 615 48.84 5.20 -11.85
C THR A 615 48.93 6.66 -11.39
N ALA A 616 50.02 7.05 -10.75
CA ALA A 616 50.25 8.41 -10.27
C ALA A 616 50.15 9.45 -11.42
N PHE A 617 50.61 9.09 -12.61
CA PHE A 617 50.48 9.93 -13.81
C PHE A 617 49.02 10.08 -14.27
N GLN A 618 48.23 8.99 -14.24
CA GLN A 618 46.82 9.02 -14.60
C GLN A 618 45.97 9.81 -13.58
N GLN A 619 46.36 9.79 -12.31
CA GLN A 619 45.74 10.61 -11.28
C GLN A 619 46.04 12.10 -11.47
N GLU A 620 47.28 12.44 -11.79
CA GLU A 620 47.68 13.82 -12.12
C GLU A 620 46.96 14.33 -13.39
N LEU A 621 46.82 13.47 -14.41
CA LEU A 621 46.04 13.78 -15.61
C LEU A 621 44.57 14.06 -15.29
N LEU A 622 43.94 13.23 -14.44
CA LEU A 622 42.55 13.38 -14.04
C LEU A 622 42.33 14.63 -13.17
N GLU A 623 43.24 14.93 -12.24
CA GLU A 623 43.22 16.15 -11.42
C GLU A 623 43.31 17.40 -12.30
N ALA A 624 44.22 17.42 -13.28
CA ALA A 624 44.36 18.54 -14.22
C ALA A 624 43.07 18.80 -15.02
N VAL A 625 42.38 17.74 -15.46
CA VAL A 625 41.10 17.85 -16.18
C VAL A 625 39.97 18.34 -15.28
N VAL A 626 39.91 17.89 -14.02
CA VAL A 626 38.88 18.33 -13.05
C VAL A 626 39.06 19.80 -12.67
N GLU A 627 40.30 20.24 -12.46
CA GLU A 627 40.66 21.61 -12.08
C GLU A 627 40.69 22.59 -13.28
N GLY A 628 40.63 22.08 -14.52
CA GLY A 628 40.71 22.87 -15.75
C GLY A 628 42.10 23.48 -16.01
N CYS A 629 43.16 22.82 -15.54
CA CYS A 629 44.55 23.22 -15.73
C CYS A 629 45.15 22.61 -17.01
N ASP A 630 46.33 23.10 -17.42
CA ASP A 630 47.07 22.51 -18.54
C ASP A 630 47.46 21.05 -18.21
N LEU A 631 47.30 20.16 -19.20
CA LEU A 631 47.59 18.72 -19.03
C LEU A 631 49.08 18.46 -18.76
N PRO A 632 49.42 17.47 -17.91
CA PRO A 632 50.81 17.09 -17.65
C PRO A 632 51.50 16.60 -18.93
N ALA A 633 52.82 16.81 -19.03
CA ALA A 633 53.61 16.40 -20.18
C ALA A 633 53.59 14.87 -20.34
N LEU A 634 53.10 14.39 -21.48
CA LEU A 634 53.00 12.95 -21.78
C LEU A 634 54.39 12.28 -21.81
N PRO A 635 54.52 11.07 -21.23
CA PRO A 635 55.71 10.25 -21.41
C PRO A 635 55.95 9.93 -22.89
N PRO A 636 57.21 9.88 -23.36
CA PRO A 636 57.53 9.68 -24.78
C PRO A 636 57.12 8.31 -25.35
N THR A 637 56.62 7.41 -24.51
CA THR A 637 56.20 6.04 -24.86
C THR A 637 54.69 5.87 -25.01
N THR A 638 53.88 6.89 -24.70
CA THR A 638 52.41 6.74 -24.61
C THR A 638 51.66 7.88 -25.31
N MET A 639 50.50 7.54 -25.89
CA MET A 639 49.60 8.50 -26.54
C MET A 639 48.49 8.92 -25.57
N LEU A 640 48.07 10.19 -25.61
CA LEU A 640 47.03 10.75 -24.75
C LEU A 640 45.72 9.94 -24.79
N SER A 641 45.34 9.45 -25.97
CA SER A 641 44.16 8.62 -26.17
C SER A 641 44.19 7.33 -25.34
N ILE A 642 45.37 6.71 -25.20
CA ILE A 642 45.53 5.44 -24.47
C ILE A 642 45.35 5.67 -22.96
N GLU A 643 45.86 6.79 -22.44
CA GLU A 643 45.71 7.13 -21.02
C GLU A 643 44.27 7.50 -20.68
N VAL A 644 43.58 8.25 -21.56
CA VAL A 644 42.15 8.57 -21.42
C VAL A 644 41.30 7.30 -21.46
N ASP A 645 41.57 6.38 -22.38
CA ASP A 645 40.86 5.10 -22.47
C ASP A 645 41.12 4.23 -21.22
N THR A 646 42.35 4.21 -20.71
CA THR A 646 42.70 3.45 -19.49
C THR A 646 41.98 4.00 -18.26
N ILE A 647 41.88 5.34 -18.14
CA ILE A 647 41.10 5.99 -17.08
C ILE A 647 39.62 5.65 -17.24
N ASN A 648 39.08 5.75 -18.45
CA ASN A 648 37.68 5.42 -18.72
C ASN A 648 37.35 3.96 -18.42
N GLU A 649 38.23 3.00 -18.74
CA GLU A 649 38.04 1.59 -18.37
C GLU A 649 38.00 1.40 -16.84
N ALA A 650 38.92 2.05 -16.10
CA ALA A 650 38.95 1.96 -14.65
C ALA A 650 37.70 2.52 -13.97
N PHE A 651 37.11 3.59 -14.53
CA PHE A 651 35.84 4.13 -14.06
C PHE A 651 34.62 3.39 -14.61
N PHE A 652 34.70 2.78 -15.79
CA PHE A 652 33.62 1.98 -16.34
C PHE A 652 33.33 0.76 -15.46
N ASP A 653 34.37 0.13 -14.91
CA ASP A 653 34.22 -0.98 -13.95
C ASP A 653 33.54 -0.56 -12.62
N GLN A 654 33.60 0.73 -12.25
CA GLN A 654 33.07 1.26 -10.98
C GLN A 654 31.73 2.00 -11.13
N LEU A 655 31.60 2.86 -12.13
CA LEU A 655 30.46 3.74 -12.39
C LEU A 655 29.58 3.26 -13.57
N GLY A 656 30.08 2.36 -14.40
CA GLY A 656 29.34 1.82 -15.55
C GLY A 656 29.22 2.76 -16.75
N ASP A 657 29.98 3.86 -16.78
CA ASP A 657 30.00 4.83 -17.89
C ASP A 657 31.39 5.46 -18.08
N SER A 658 31.62 6.13 -19.22
CA SER A 658 32.86 6.86 -19.53
C SER A 658 32.83 8.27 -18.96
N VAL A 659 33.90 8.65 -18.28
CA VAL A 659 33.95 9.87 -17.47
C VAL A 659 34.72 11.00 -18.15
N LEU A 660 35.65 10.65 -19.05
CA LEU A 660 36.42 11.57 -19.86
C LEU A 660 36.01 11.46 -21.33
N THR A 661 35.92 12.60 -22.01
CA THR A 661 35.68 12.70 -23.46
C THR A 661 36.79 13.48 -24.12
N MET A 662 37.18 13.10 -25.33
CA MET A 662 38.20 13.79 -26.11
C MET A 662 37.56 14.33 -27.38
N ASP A 663 37.85 15.58 -27.73
CA ASP A 663 37.37 16.20 -28.96
C ASP A 663 38.36 16.03 -30.13
N ASP A 664 37.95 16.46 -31.33
CA ASP A 664 38.75 16.39 -32.56
C ASP A 664 40.05 17.25 -32.50
N THR A 665 40.27 17.98 -31.39
CA THR A 665 41.45 18.82 -31.14
C THR A 665 42.37 18.27 -30.04
N ASP A 666 42.25 16.99 -29.71
CA ASP A 666 43.01 16.29 -28.65
C ASP A 666 42.85 16.95 -27.26
N SER A 667 41.75 17.67 -27.02
CA SER A 667 41.46 18.24 -25.71
C SER A 667 40.50 17.35 -24.92
N VAL A 668 40.85 17.11 -23.65
CA VAL A 668 40.16 16.18 -22.76
C VAL A 668 39.21 16.95 -21.85
N HIS A 669 37.94 16.56 -21.86
CA HIS A 669 36.86 17.17 -21.07
C HIS A 669 36.21 16.14 -20.15
N LEU A 670 35.96 16.55 -18.90
CA LEU A 670 35.18 15.78 -17.94
C LEU A 670 33.69 15.79 -18.32
N VAL A 671 33.03 14.65 -18.23
CA VAL A 671 31.57 14.57 -18.28
C VAL A 671 31.04 15.09 -16.95
N GLU A 672 30.44 16.29 -16.98
CA GLU A 672 30.00 17.02 -15.78
C GLU A 672 29.03 16.24 -14.87
N ASP A 673 28.27 15.30 -15.43
CA ASP A 673 27.33 14.45 -14.66
C ASP A 673 28.05 13.50 -13.68
N TYR A 674 29.36 13.27 -13.85
CA TYR A 674 30.19 12.40 -13.01
C TYR A 674 31.25 13.15 -12.19
N ARG A 675 31.19 14.49 -12.15
CA ARG A 675 32.18 15.32 -11.48
C ARG A 675 32.27 15.01 -9.99
N ASP A 676 31.12 14.86 -9.32
CA ASP A 676 31.06 14.63 -7.88
C ASP A 676 31.70 13.27 -7.50
N GLU A 677 31.45 12.22 -8.29
CA GLU A 677 31.99 10.87 -8.11
C GLU A 677 33.51 10.81 -8.37
N VAL A 678 33.99 11.55 -9.38
CA VAL A 678 35.44 11.66 -9.68
C VAL A 678 36.18 12.44 -8.61
N GLU A 679 35.60 13.54 -8.11
CA GLU A 679 36.18 14.30 -7.00
C GLU A 679 36.22 13.48 -5.71
N GLU A 680 35.20 12.65 -5.46
CA GLU A 680 35.19 11.72 -4.32
C GLU A 680 36.28 10.64 -4.47
N PHE A 681 36.46 10.09 -5.67
CA PHE A 681 37.53 9.12 -5.97
C PHE A 681 38.93 9.73 -5.75
N LEU A 682 39.15 10.96 -6.22
CA LEU A 682 40.43 11.67 -6.03
C LEU A 682 40.69 12.01 -4.55
N ARG A 683 39.65 12.33 -3.77
CA ARG A 683 39.77 12.53 -2.32
C ARG A 683 40.05 11.25 -1.55
N GLY A 684 39.63 10.09 -2.06
CA GLY A 684 39.90 8.77 -1.48
C GLY A 684 41.30 8.23 -1.78
N SER A 685 42.00 8.80 -2.78
CA SER A 685 43.34 8.37 -3.20
C SER A 685 44.48 9.29 -2.73
N LYS A 686 44.18 10.43 -2.11
CA LYS A 686 45.14 11.29 -1.38
C LYS A 686 45.28 10.83 0.08
#